data_AF-A0A1Q5MXZ1-F1
#
_entry.id   AF-A0A1Q5MXZ1-F1
#
_cell.length_a   1.000
_cell.length_b   1.000
_cell.length_c   1.000
_cell.angle_alpha   90.00
_cell.angle_beta   90.00
_cell.angle_gamma   90.00
#
_symmetry.space_group_name_H-M   'P 1'
#
loop_
_entity.id
_entity.type
_entity.pdbx_description
1 polymer ?
#
loop_
_entity_poly.entity_id
_entity_poly.type
_entity_poly.pdbx_seq_one_letter_code
_entity_poly.pdbx_strand_id
1 'polypeptide(L)'
;MAREVWRDSADNEAASAVFHFVQQLIDRYRDNRPVMPLVVLQAADADVPSAVDARVEQIVRQIHHANQLRRVPLKLLDGRGETPYEAALDMVRTLTEKPWETRSSSQFKPFTFPRSRLLGAIEQATAAVVREPDRGGSPEERAERILERLSTLRWRAGRHGPRNWLGAFRESVRPETFLGAVVIAVLGVLLGEIGWVPTALVAVGAVLGLAVVRLVTTSAPPLLWLRRASRWFATTSSLAAASTGYPSDGWSRFSPSGSWRVIRVRASVVAGRVADAAAGDEQSRQFHLELRVQALLEDLRNNYRPHALDWRAGKRTVPPVVFLPTACQNNGGVQLINAINNVRSRRSEVDPLLLLASLPAAEILRHTPPLPPEPLPTHTGAARARYDDWISHLSIGQSPTAAATLAWVLRLPLSTEQLTHEHAHAQLVTERIRRTWVWWVMSRTTLACLVVGALLATFLVSSELADRYCHGPLTDVNTDSVKLAAPGGGPKECIGVSTTTQVRFAAGNELSLDGSGKGVTFDRIERAVEAENAAIVPGDDYVTVIYAGPFTATSPEGTRKALEELTGVYLYQHHTNKLDFSVKLKVLAANGGQDMLQQIPAVRKIIEVAAKDPSVVGVVGLGRDTTDSPEATELLQEAGLPVVDTTNSGGYLAKGYSNYFGIAATDEEQADAMALVARQVAGKSAHPRALVLSRRLGNNDKDQYTVEQRRVGSAMLKKAGFKLSELAEYSLGRRNSADLDKPVQKICEADPAPDALYFAGRVEDVNNLMGRLAQGCAGKPITVFTGDDLTKARFADSTDLAEDVTLYHTALAPMGRGRADGFYPEAHRTLEGLLPEGGTLPRLPASKAYQDGLFASGQSVISYSATAALYDAASHGDTMNSAAETWANLYAVNLKSMPTGTVTFRGFIPYEAQAGHGLDVVEITYPDGRIHSRVICGRPAGADKLTPAGCPVG
;
A
#
# COMPACT_ATOMS: atom_id res chain seq x y z
N MET A 1 24.27 33.92 -16.89
CA MET A 1 25.22 35.01 -16.52
C MET A 1 24.81 35.57 -15.15
N ALA A 2 25.76 35.91 -14.28
CA ALA A 2 25.42 36.49 -12.98
C ALA A 2 24.97 37.94 -13.20
N ARG A 3 23.90 38.36 -12.54
CA ARG A 3 23.34 39.70 -12.75
C ARG A 3 24.08 40.67 -11.86
N GLU A 4 24.67 41.69 -12.46
CA GLU A 4 25.22 42.86 -11.77
C GLU A 4 24.12 43.54 -10.93
N VAL A 5 24.45 43.96 -9.71
CA VAL A 5 23.46 44.50 -8.76
C VAL A 5 23.86 45.84 -8.16
N TRP A 6 25.15 46.20 -8.20
CA TRP A 6 25.66 47.46 -7.71
C TRP A 6 26.91 47.86 -8.50
N ARG A 7 27.02 49.15 -8.79
CA ARG A 7 28.13 49.77 -9.52
C ARG A 7 28.42 51.13 -8.90
N ASP A 8 29.70 51.42 -8.65
CA ASP A 8 30.19 52.70 -8.14
C ASP A 8 31.65 52.91 -8.57
N SER A 9 32.22 54.10 -8.35
CA SER A 9 33.65 54.38 -8.57
C SER A 9 34.44 54.30 -7.26
N ALA A 10 35.68 53.80 -7.33
CA ALA A 10 36.63 53.93 -6.23
C ALA A 10 37.15 55.38 -6.15
N ASP A 11 36.97 56.02 -5.00
CA ASP A 11 37.45 57.40 -4.78
C ASP A 11 38.99 57.48 -4.66
N ASN A 12 39.64 56.37 -4.29
CA ASN A 12 41.09 56.27 -4.14
C ASN A 12 41.59 54.82 -4.33
N GLU A 13 42.91 54.64 -4.43
CA GLU A 13 43.54 53.33 -4.70
C GLU A 13 43.30 52.34 -3.54
N ALA A 14 43.33 52.84 -2.29
CA ALA A 14 43.05 52.05 -1.10
C ALA A 14 41.65 51.44 -1.11
N ALA A 15 40.62 52.21 -1.50
CA ALA A 15 39.24 51.75 -1.60
C ALA A 15 39.10 50.58 -2.59
N SER A 16 39.74 50.68 -3.76
CA SER A 16 39.75 49.63 -4.78
C SER A 16 40.42 48.34 -4.27
N ALA A 17 41.62 48.46 -3.68
CA ALA A 17 42.38 47.31 -3.19
C ALA A 17 41.65 46.55 -2.06
N VAL A 18 41.12 47.28 -1.07
CA VAL A 18 40.37 46.68 0.06
C VAL A 18 39.06 46.07 -0.44
N PHE A 19 38.35 46.74 -1.36
CA PHE A 19 37.14 46.20 -1.97
C PHE A 19 37.42 44.85 -2.64
N HIS A 20 38.37 44.77 -3.57
CA HIS A 20 38.67 43.53 -4.29
C HIS A 20 39.11 42.40 -3.35
N PHE A 21 39.91 42.71 -2.33
CA PHE A 21 40.31 41.73 -1.32
C PHE A 21 39.11 41.16 -0.55
N VAL A 22 38.20 42.01 -0.05
CA VAL A 22 37.00 41.58 0.68
C VAL A 22 36.06 40.78 -0.23
N GLN A 23 35.86 41.20 -1.49
CA GLN A 23 35.05 40.45 -2.45
C GLN A 23 35.64 39.05 -2.70
N GLN A 24 36.96 38.95 -2.85
CA GLN A 24 37.64 37.68 -3.05
C GLN A 24 37.44 36.71 -1.88
N LEU A 25 37.49 37.20 -0.62
CA LEU A 25 37.23 36.37 0.57
C LEU A 25 35.77 35.88 0.61
N ILE A 26 34.81 36.73 0.26
CA ILE A 26 33.39 36.39 0.21
C ILE A 26 33.12 35.34 -0.88
N ASP A 27 33.66 35.55 -2.08
CA ASP A 27 33.34 34.75 -3.26
C ASP A 27 34.03 33.38 -3.25
N ARG A 28 35.28 33.32 -2.76
CA ARG A 28 36.02 32.05 -2.60
C ARG A 28 35.55 31.20 -1.41
N TYR A 29 34.68 31.74 -0.55
CA TYR A 29 34.20 31.01 0.62
C TYR A 29 33.50 29.69 0.27
N ARG A 30 32.80 29.64 -0.86
CA ARG A 30 32.13 28.41 -1.31
C ARG A 30 33.12 27.29 -1.61
N ASP A 31 34.18 27.62 -2.34
CA ASP A 31 35.05 26.64 -2.99
C ASP A 31 36.17 26.18 -2.04
N ASN A 32 36.81 27.12 -1.32
CA ASN A 32 38.01 26.83 -0.51
C ASN A 32 37.88 27.20 0.98
N ARG A 33 36.76 27.79 1.42
CA ARG A 33 36.51 28.26 2.81
C ARG A 33 37.77 28.86 3.48
N PRO A 34 38.23 30.03 3.00
CA PRO A 34 39.41 30.67 3.56
C PRO A 34 39.26 30.90 5.07
N VAL A 35 40.38 30.93 5.80
CA VAL A 35 40.36 31.40 7.19
C VAL A 35 39.92 32.86 7.18
N MET A 36 38.88 33.20 7.95
CA MET A 36 38.26 34.52 7.94
C MET A 36 38.95 35.47 8.95
N PRO A 37 39.64 36.53 8.50
CA PRO A 37 40.38 37.45 9.37
C PRO A 37 39.48 38.48 10.07
N LEU A 38 40.01 39.12 11.12
CA LEU A 38 39.53 40.40 11.62
C LEU A 38 40.34 41.50 10.91
N VAL A 39 39.79 42.04 9.82
CA VAL A 39 40.48 43.05 9.01
C VAL A 39 40.36 44.40 9.68
N VAL A 40 41.49 45.02 10.00
CA VAL A 40 41.56 46.36 10.60
C VAL A 40 42.29 47.28 9.64
N LEU A 41 41.58 48.30 9.15
CA LEU A 41 42.11 49.37 8.31
C LEU A 41 42.60 50.51 9.20
N GLN A 42 43.83 50.98 9.00
CA GLN A 42 44.41 52.07 9.77
C GLN A 42 45.32 52.91 8.85
N ALA A 43 45.39 54.22 9.06
CA ALA A 43 46.37 55.05 8.38
C ALA A 43 47.80 54.65 8.81
N ALA A 44 48.74 54.59 7.86
CA ALA A 44 50.12 54.18 8.14
C ALA A 44 50.91 55.21 8.96
N ASP A 45 50.57 56.50 8.81
CA ASP A 45 51.25 57.62 9.44
C ASP A 45 50.63 57.94 10.80
N ALA A 46 51.44 58.08 11.85
CA ALA A 46 50.99 58.21 13.24
C ALA A 46 50.32 59.56 13.58
N ASP A 47 50.64 60.63 12.83
CA ASP A 47 50.14 62.00 13.01
C ASP A 47 49.39 62.49 11.75
N VAL A 48 48.20 61.95 11.49
CA VAL A 48 47.36 62.33 10.34
C VAL A 48 46.19 63.25 10.71
N PRO A 49 45.78 64.17 9.83
CA PRO A 49 44.56 64.97 10.02
C PRO A 49 43.31 64.10 10.12
N SER A 50 42.30 64.56 10.89
CA SER A 50 41.01 63.87 11.05
C SER A 50 40.27 63.58 9.73
N ALA A 51 40.56 64.34 8.66
CA ALA A 51 40.04 64.10 7.32
C ALA A 51 40.54 62.78 6.70
N VAL A 52 41.72 62.30 7.08
CA VAL A 52 42.29 61.02 6.59
C VAL A 52 41.58 59.85 7.28
N ASP A 53 41.36 59.93 8.60
CA ASP A 53 40.58 58.93 9.35
C ASP A 53 39.14 58.80 8.81
N ALA A 54 38.50 59.92 8.46
CA ALA A 54 37.18 59.94 7.83
C ALA A 54 37.14 59.18 6.49
N ARG A 55 38.22 59.23 5.70
CA ARG A 55 38.33 58.47 4.44
C ARG A 55 38.44 56.95 4.68
N VAL A 56 39.15 56.52 5.72
CA VAL A 56 39.22 55.10 6.09
C VAL A 56 37.85 54.58 6.54
N GLU A 57 37.10 55.37 7.32
CA GLU A 57 35.71 55.07 7.67
C GLU A 57 34.81 54.96 6.42
N GLN A 58 34.96 55.88 5.47
CA GLN A 58 34.19 55.88 4.22
C GLN A 58 34.39 54.59 3.41
N ILE A 59 35.61 54.04 3.36
CA ILE A 59 35.90 52.76 2.68
C ILE A 59 35.06 51.63 3.29
N VAL A 60 34.98 51.53 4.61
CA VAL A 60 34.19 50.50 5.31
C VAL A 60 32.70 50.65 4.97
N ARG A 61 32.18 51.88 4.95
CA ARG A 61 30.78 52.17 4.60
C ARG A 61 30.48 51.87 3.13
N GLN A 62 31.40 52.17 2.20
CA GLN A 62 31.25 51.88 0.78
C GLN A 62 31.19 50.37 0.52
N ILE A 63 32.08 49.59 1.14
CA ILE A 63 32.08 48.12 1.01
C ILE A 63 30.82 47.51 1.62
N HIS A 64 30.34 48.04 2.76
CA HIS A 64 29.05 47.63 3.33
C HIS A 64 27.91 47.86 2.34
N HIS A 65 27.80 49.07 1.79
CA HIS A 65 26.76 49.42 0.82
C HIS A 65 26.80 48.54 -0.43
N ALA A 66 28.00 48.29 -0.98
CA ALA A 66 28.20 47.45 -2.15
C ALA A 66 27.71 46.00 -1.98
N ASN A 67 27.76 45.47 -0.76
CA ASN A 67 27.36 44.10 -0.47
C ASN A 67 25.87 43.96 -0.12
N GLN A 68 25.15 45.05 0.21
CA GLN A 68 23.73 45.00 0.64
C GLN A 68 22.81 44.33 -0.40
N LEU A 69 23.14 44.44 -1.68
CA LEU A 69 22.34 43.91 -2.80
C LEU A 69 22.77 42.51 -3.27
N ARG A 70 23.86 41.96 -2.72
CA ARG A 70 24.48 40.69 -3.19
C ARG A 70 23.86 39.42 -2.60
N ARG A 71 23.01 39.53 -1.58
CA ARG A 71 22.50 38.43 -0.72
C ARG A 71 23.55 37.83 0.23
N VAL A 72 24.53 38.64 0.63
CA VAL A 72 25.47 38.29 1.71
C VAL A 72 24.81 38.61 3.07
N PRO A 73 24.98 37.80 4.12
CA PRO A 73 24.55 38.16 5.46
C PRO A 73 25.46 39.24 6.05
N LEU A 74 24.95 40.48 6.12
CA LEU A 74 25.72 41.64 6.60
C LEU A 74 25.17 42.17 7.92
N LYS A 75 26.04 42.86 8.66
CA LYS A 75 25.64 43.69 9.80
C LYS A 75 26.56 44.90 9.94
N LEU A 76 25.99 46.10 9.97
CA LEU A 76 26.69 47.29 10.43
C LEU A 76 26.53 47.40 11.95
N LEU A 77 27.63 47.62 12.66
CA LEU A 77 27.65 47.78 14.10
C LEU A 77 28.00 49.21 14.49
N ASP A 78 27.34 49.68 15.54
CA ASP A 78 27.50 50.98 16.15
C ASP A 78 27.38 50.76 17.67
N GLY A 79 28.42 51.09 18.42
CA GLY A 79 28.50 50.79 19.85
C GLY A 79 27.65 51.76 20.66
N ARG A 80 26.71 51.25 21.46
CA ARG A 80 25.85 52.05 22.34
C ARG A 80 25.96 51.57 23.78
N GLY A 81 26.44 52.43 24.67
CA GLY A 81 26.57 52.14 26.11
C GLY A 81 27.22 53.30 26.84
N GLU A 82 27.04 53.36 28.17
CA GLU A 82 27.68 54.38 29.01
C GLU A 82 29.14 54.04 29.27
N THR A 83 29.48 52.75 29.17
CA THR A 83 30.85 52.24 29.26
C THR A 83 31.29 51.52 27.98
N PRO A 84 32.60 51.49 27.67
CA PRO A 84 33.15 50.70 26.57
C PRO A 84 32.71 49.23 26.56
N TYR A 85 32.59 48.63 27.74
CA TYR A 85 32.14 47.25 27.92
C TYR A 85 30.66 47.07 27.53
N GLU A 86 29.78 47.98 27.97
CA GLU A 86 28.37 47.94 27.60
C GLU A 86 28.16 48.14 26.10
N ALA A 87 28.93 49.04 25.49
CA ALA A 87 28.90 49.28 24.05
C ALA A 87 29.36 48.03 23.26
N ALA A 88 30.42 47.35 23.71
CA ALA A 88 30.87 46.08 23.14
C ALA A 88 29.84 44.95 23.31
N LEU A 89 29.20 44.87 24.48
CA LEU A 89 28.17 43.89 24.77
C LEU A 89 26.89 44.12 23.93
N ASP A 90 26.48 45.38 23.72
CA ASP A 90 25.36 45.72 22.83
C ASP A 90 25.64 45.30 21.38
N MET A 91 26.87 45.46 20.91
CA MET A 91 27.26 44.99 19.58
C MET A 91 27.10 43.47 19.43
N VAL A 92 27.53 42.66 20.42
CA VAL A 92 27.33 41.20 20.40
C VAL A 92 25.85 40.82 20.50
N ARG A 93 25.05 41.54 21.30
CA ARG A 93 23.59 41.36 21.36
C ARG A 93 22.94 41.70 20.02
N THR A 94 23.35 42.78 19.37
CA THR A 94 22.89 43.20 18.05
C THR A 94 23.17 42.15 16.97
N LEU A 95 24.27 41.41 17.05
CA LEU A 95 24.58 40.28 16.15
C LEU A 95 23.71 39.04 16.38
N THR A 96 23.29 38.79 17.62
CA THR A 96 22.63 37.53 18.02
C THR A 96 21.11 37.66 18.15
N GLU A 97 20.60 38.86 18.41
CA GLU A 97 19.19 39.11 18.75
C GLU A 97 18.43 39.84 17.66
N LYS A 98 19.09 40.79 16.96
CA LYS A 98 18.51 41.56 15.85
C LYS A 98 18.73 40.84 14.52
N PRO A 99 17.78 40.93 13.57
CA PRO A 99 17.94 40.32 12.25
C PRO A 99 19.15 40.92 11.51
N TRP A 100 19.87 40.09 10.76
CA TRP A 100 20.95 40.53 9.88
C TRP A 100 20.38 41.28 8.68
N GLU A 101 21.15 42.21 8.12
CA GLU A 101 20.74 43.06 7.00
C GLU A 101 20.71 42.23 5.72
N THR A 102 19.62 41.50 5.54
CA THR A 102 19.32 40.78 4.31
C THR A 102 17.95 41.23 3.86
N ARG A 103 17.87 42.26 3.02
CA ARG A 103 16.60 42.66 2.36
C ARG A 103 16.02 41.42 1.65
N SER A 104 14.92 40.90 2.18
CA SER A 104 14.02 39.86 1.61
C SER A 104 14.61 38.59 0.97
N SER A 105 15.93 38.31 1.07
CA SER A 105 16.54 37.22 0.30
C SER A 105 17.86 36.66 0.83
N SER A 106 17.91 36.24 2.10
CA SER A 106 18.92 35.26 2.54
C SER A 106 18.89 34.03 1.60
N GLN A 107 20.06 33.49 1.24
CA GLN A 107 20.17 32.25 0.42
C GLN A 107 19.49 31.04 1.10
N PHE A 108 19.38 31.08 2.43
CA PHE A 108 18.87 30.01 3.27
C PHE A 108 18.02 30.53 4.46
N LYS A 109 17.71 29.71 5.45
CA LYS A 109 17.01 30.14 6.69
C LYS A 109 17.81 31.21 7.46
N PRO A 110 17.17 32.10 8.23
CA PRO A 110 17.85 33.02 9.13
C PRO A 110 18.80 32.29 10.09
N PHE A 111 19.82 32.99 10.60
CA PHE A 111 20.71 32.42 11.61
C PHE A 111 19.94 32.10 12.90
N THR A 112 20.30 30.97 13.50
CA THR A 112 19.77 30.56 14.80
C THR A 112 20.85 30.66 15.86
N PHE A 113 20.54 31.34 16.98
CA PHE A 113 21.48 31.60 18.07
C PHE A 113 21.02 30.99 19.40
N PRO A 114 20.91 29.66 19.51
CA PRO A 114 20.38 29.01 20.70
C PRO A 114 21.26 29.16 21.95
N ARG A 115 22.59 29.28 21.82
CA ARG A 115 23.50 29.47 22.97
C ARG A 115 23.49 30.90 23.44
N SER A 116 23.51 31.85 22.50
CA SER A 116 23.43 33.27 22.81
C SER A 116 22.10 33.61 23.51
N ARG A 117 20.99 32.98 23.09
CA ARG A 117 19.68 33.11 23.77
C ARG A 117 19.65 32.50 25.18
N LEU A 118 20.44 31.47 25.43
CA LEU A 118 20.58 30.87 26.75
C LEU A 118 21.26 31.84 27.71
N LEU A 119 22.37 32.44 27.27
CA LEU A 119 23.07 33.48 28.03
C LEU A 119 22.20 34.73 28.24
N GLY A 120 21.47 35.17 27.22
CA GLY A 120 20.51 36.27 27.36
C GLY A 120 19.38 35.97 28.34
N ALA A 121 18.95 34.70 28.47
CA ALA A 121 17.99 34.31 29.50
C ALA A 121 18.59 34.37 30.91
N ILE A 122 19.87 34.00 31.06
CA ILE A 122 20.61 34.12 32.33
C ILE A 122 20.75 35.59 32.71
N GLU A 123 21.20 36.45 31.79
CA GLU A 123 21.28 37.90 32.01
C GLU A 123 19.93 38.52 32.39
N GLN A 124 18.85 38.14 31.71
CA GLN A 124 17.50 38.63 32.02
C GLN A 124 17.06 38.19 33.41
N ALA A 125 17.38 36.95 33.82
CA ALA A 125 17.09 36.46 35.16
C ALA A 125 17.95 37.18 36.22
N THR A 126 19.26 37.33 35.98
CA THR A 126 20.18 38.05 36.87
C THR A 126 19.75 39.51 37.04
N ALA A 127 19.48 40.23 35.95
CA ALA A 127 19.06 41.63 36.01
C ALA A 127 17.71 41.82 36.72
N ALA A 128 16.78 40.85 36.61
CA ALA A 128 15.52 40.90 37.34
C ALA A 128 15.73 40.75 38.85
N VAL A 129 16.55 39.80 39.28
CA VAL A 129 16.83 39.54 40.70
C VAL A 129 17.69 40.64 41.33
N VAL A 130 18.65 41.20 40.59
CA VAL A 130 19.51 42.31 41.08
C VAL A 130 18.72 43.63 41.24
N ARG A 131 17.63 43.82 40.48
CA ARG A 131 16.77 45.01 40.60
C ARG A 131 15.74 44.94 41.73
N GLU A 132 15.52 43.77 42.32
CA GLU A 132 14.62 43.62 43.47
C GLU A 132 15.29 44.24 44.71
N PRO A 133 14.58 45.06 45.53
CA PRO A 133 15.15 45.68 46.72
C PRO A 133 15.67 44.62 47.71
N ASP A 134 16.90 44.86 48.19
CA ASP A 134 17.75 43.88 48.85
C ASP A 134 17.09 43.25 50.09
N ARG A 135 16.78 41.95 50.01
CA ARG A 135 16.60 41.10 51.20
C ARG A 135 17.96 40.47 51.44
N GLY A 136 18.77 41.08 52.31
CA GLY A 136 20.17 40.72 52.58
C GLY A 136 20.38 39.21 52.76
N GLY A 137 20.72 38.55 51.66
CA GLY A 137 20.85 37.09 51.56
C GLY A 137 22.21 36.70 51.02
N SER A 138 22.64 35.48 51.32
CA SER A 138 23.95 34.96 50.92
C SER A 138 24.10 34.91 49.39
N PRO A 139 25.34 34.89 48.85
CA PRO A 139 25.58 34.69 47.42
C PRO A 139 24.91 33.44 46.84
N GLU A 140 24.74 32.39 47.66
CA GLU A 140 24.05 31.15 47.28
C GLU A 140 22.54 31.34 47.13
N GLU A 141 21.89 32.06 48.04
CA GLU A 141 20.46 32.40 47.98
C GLU A 141 20.14 33.31 46.78
N ARG A 142 21.06 34.21 46.44
CA ARG A 142 20.96 35.03 45.22
C ARG A 142 21.04 34.17 43.97
N ALA A 143 21.97 33.22 43.91
CA ALA A 143 22.09 32.29 42.80
C ALA A 143 20.85 31.40 42.63
N GLU A 144 20.26 30.93 43.74
CA GLU A 144 19.04 30.12 43.70
C GLU A 144 17.82 30.88 43.16
N ARG A 145 17.62 32.13 43.58
CA ARG A 145 16.57 33.01 43.01
C ARG A 145 16.75 33.26 41.52
N ILE A 146 18.00 33.43 41.07
CA ILE A 146 18.29 33.58 39.63
C ILE A 146 17.95 32.30 38.87
N LEU A 147 18.27 31.13 39.42
CA LEU A 147 17.93 29.84 38.82
C LEU A 147 16.42 29.58 38.79
N GLU A 148 15.70 29.97 39.84
CA GLU A 148 14.23 29.93 39.88
C GLU A 148 13.66 30.82 38.78
N ARG A 149 14.13 32.07 38.69
CA ARG A 149 13.69 33.00 37.64
C ARG A 149 14.03 32.49 36.24
N LEU A 150 15.21 31.92 36.03
CA LEU A 150 15.62 31.31 34.77
C LEU A 150 14.73 30.12 34.38
N SER A 151 14.27 29.35 35.38
CA SER A 151 13.30 28.26 35.16
C SER A 151 11.94 28.80 34.70
N THR A 152 11.48 29.94 35.23
CA THR A 152 10.23 30.60 34.78
C THR A 152 10.34 31.15 33.35
N LEU A 153 11.53 31.63 32.97
CA LEU A 153 11.86 31.99 31.59
C LEU A 153 12.00 30.76 30.68
N ARG A 154 11.88 29.54 31.23
CA ARG A 154 12.03 28.26 30.53
C ARG A 154 13.36 28.17 29.75
N TRP A 155 14.42 28.79 30.28
CA TRP A 155 15.74 28.89 29.65
C TRP A 155 15.72 29.52 28.23
N ARG A 156 14.76 30.41 27.97
CA ARG A 156 14.64 31.18 26.72
C ARG A 156 14.44 32.65 27.06
N ALA A 157 15.21 33.54 26.42
CA ALA A 157 14.94 34.97 26.47
C ALA A 157 13.54 35.26 25.91
N GLY A 158 12.74 36.05 26.64
CA GLY A 158 11.37 36.37 26.23
C GLY A 158 11.34 37.19 24.93
N ARG A 159 10.63 36.72 23.90
CA ARG A 159 10.21 37.55 22.76
C ARG A 159 8.72 37.85 22.89
N HIS A 160 8.35 39.13 22.89
CA HIS A 160 6.96 39.54 22.78
C HIS A 160 6.47 39.29 21.34
N GLY A 161 5.47 38.41 21.18
CA GLY A 161 4.80 38.09 19.93
C GLY A 161 3.59 37.17 20.19
N PRO A 162 2.49 37.22 19.40
CA PRO A 162 1.18 36.73 19.84
C PRO A 162 1.16 35.21 20.00
N ARG A 163 0.79 34.76 21.20
CA ARG A 163 0.60 33.34 21.56
C ARG A 163 -0.81 32.88 21.21
N ASN A 164 -1.09 32.53 19.96
CA ASN A 164 -2.34 31.81 19.65
C ASN A 164 -2.07 30.43 19.04
N TRP A 165 -2.38 29.39 19.82
CA TRP A 165 -2.22 27.98 19.47
C TRP A 165 -3.02 27.60 18.20
N LEU A 166 -4.24 28.14 18.07
CA LEU A 166 -5.12 27.95 16.93
C LEU A 166 -4.58 28.55 15.62
N GLY A 167 -3.87 29.68 15.66
CA GLY A 167 -3.31 30.31 14.45
C GLY A 167 -2.24 29.45 13.79
N ALA A 168 -1.31 28.92 14.59
CA ALA A 168 -0.24 28.05 14.10
C ALA A 168 -0.72 26.62 13.74
N PHE A 169 -1.80 26.11 14.36
CA PHE A 169 -2.41 24.83 13.95
C PHE A 169 -3.12 24.97 12.59
N ARG A 170 -3.92 26.03 12.42
CA ARG A 170 -4.50 26.38 11.11
C ARG A 170 -3.43 26.58 10.05
N GLU A 171 -2.27 27.15 10.38
CA GLU A 171 -1.16 27.26 9.43
C GLU A 171 -0.52 25.93 9.06
N SER A 172 -0.45 24.94 9.95
CA SER A 172 0.16 23.63 9.67
C SER A 172 -0.73 22.63 8.92
N VAL A 173 -2.05 22.86 8.91
CA VAL A 173 -3.06 21.97 8.28
C VAL A 173 -3.73 22.63 7.06
N ARG A 174 -3.25 23.80 6.63
CA ARG A 174 -3.70 24.42 5.38
C ARG A 174 -3.37 23.53 4.19
N PRO A 175 -4.27 23.40 3.19
CA PRO A 175 -4.00 22.67 1.94
C PRO A 175 -2.77 23.22 1.21
N GLU A 176 -2.50 24.51 1.39
CA GLU A 176 -1.33 25.24 0.88
C GLU A 176 0.00 24.79 1.49
N THR A 177 -0.03 24.06 2.61
CA THR A 177 1.17 23.60 3.31
C THR A 177 1.44 22.13 3.05
N PHE A 178 2.72 21.81 2.85
CA PHE A 178 3.21 20.46 2.54
C PHE A 178 2.63 19.36 3.47
N LEU A 179 2.48 19.67 4.76
CA LEU A 179 1.98 18.72 5.75
C LEU A 179 0.48 18.47 5.60
N GLY A 180 -0.30 19.52 5.30
CA GLY A 180 -1.73 19.40 5.01
C GLY A 180 -1.99 18.61 3.72
N ALA A 181 -1.23 18.87 2.66
CA ALA A 181 -1.36 18.15 1.39
C ALA A 181 -1.03 16.64 1.51
N VAL A 182 0.03 16.28 2.26
CA VAL A 182 0.40 14.87 2.49
C VAL A 182 -0.65 14.16 3.34
N VAL A 183 -1.17 14.81 4.38
CA VAL A 183 -2.22 14.21 5.23
C VAL A 183 -3.51 13.99 4.42
N ILE A 184 -3.92 14.96 3.61
CA ILE A 184 -5.11 14.82 2.75
C ILE A 184 -4.91 13.70 1.70
N ALA A 185 -3.74 13.64 1.06
CA ALA A 185 -3.43 12.61 0.07
C ALA A 185 -3.41 11.19 0.69
N VAL A 186 -2.75 11.02 1.84
CA VAL A 186 -2.70 9.74 2.55
C VAL A 186 -4.08 9.32 3.03
N LEU A 187 -4.88 10.25 3.57
CA LEU A 187 -6.25 9.95 3.99
C LEU A 187 -7.16 9.61 2.81
N GLY A 188 -6.99 10.25 1.66
CA GLY A 188 -7.74 9.94 0.43
C GLY A 188 -7.45 8.53 -0.09
N VAL A 189 -6.18 8.10 -0.09
CA VAL A 189 -5.79 6.74 -0.49
C VAL A 189 -6.32 5.70 0.51
N LEU A 190 -6.16 5.94 1.81
CA LEU A 190 -6.61 5.01 2.85
C LEU A 190 -8.14 4.83 2.86
N LEU A 191 -8.90 5.90 2.57
CA LEU A 191 -10.35 5.85 2.49
C LEU A 191 -10.85 4.91 1.37
N GLY A 192 -10.06 4.77 0.30
CA GLY A 192 -10.37 3.90 -0.84
C GLY A 192 -10.08 2.41 -0.60
N GLU A 193 -9.13 2.08 0.27
CA GLU A 193 -8.66 0.69 0.42
C GLU A 193 -9.14 -0.02 1.70
N ILE A 194 -9.27 0.68 2.83
CA ILE A 194 -9.35 0.01 4.16
C ILE A 194 -10.68 0.31 4.89
N GLY A 195 -11.57 1.06 4.26
CA GLY A 195 -12.82 1.52 4.88
C GLY A 195 -12.60 2.68 5.87
N TRP A 196 -13.71 3.26 6.33
CA TRP A 196 -13.70 4.56 7.01
C TRP A 196 -13.12 4.52 8.45
N VAL A 197 -13.30 3.42 9.16
CA VAL A 197 -12.88 3.26 10.58
C VAL A 197 -11.34 3.27 10.75
N PRO A 198 -10.55 2.43 10.04
CA PRO A 198 -9.10 2.46 10.19
C PRO A 198 -8.50 3.77 9.65
N THR A 199 -9.09 4.35 8.61
CA THR A 199 -8.68 5.67 8.10
C THR A 199 -8.83 6.77 9.16
N ALA A 200 -9.92 6.74 9.94
CA ALA A 200 -10.12 7.67 11.04
C ALA A 200 -9.11 7.48 12.18
N LEU A 201 -8.75 6.23 12.51
CA LEU A 201 -7.75 5.94 13.54
C LEU A 201 -6.35 6.44 13.15
N VAL A 202 -5.95 6.25 11.88
CA VAL A 202 -4.70 6.79 11.34
C VAL A 202 -4.69 8.33 11.37
N ALA A 203 -5.82 8.97 11.03
CA ALA A 203 -5.97 10.42 11.11
C ALA A 203 -5.78 10.94 12.55
N VAL A 204 -6.43 10.31 13.52
CA VAL A 204 -6.34 10.66 14.95
C VAL A 204 -4.92 10.44 15.46
N GLY A 205 -4.28 9.32 15.10
CA GLY A 205 -2.89 9.03 15.44
C GLY A 205 -1.91 10.07 14.90
N ALA A 206 -2.09 10.51 13.64
CA ALA A 206 -1.26 11.55 13.04
C ALA A 206 -1.43 12.92 13.74
N VAL A 207 -2.66 13.28 14.10
CA VAL A 207 -2.97 14.52 14.84
C VAL A 207 -2.38 14.46 16.27
N LEU A 208 -2.50 13.34 16.96
CA LEU A 208 -1.90 13.12 18.28
C LEU A 208 -0.37 13.17 18.21
N GLY A 209 0.25 12.54 17.20
CA GLY A 209 1.69 12.60 16.98
C GLY A 209 2.18 14.03 16.77
N LEU A 210 1.48 14.84 15.97
CA LEU A 210 1.79 16.26 15.76
C LEU A 210 1.59 17.09 17.04
N ALA A 211 0.55 16.80 17.82
CA ALA A 211 0.32 17.44 19.11
C ALA A 211 1.43 17.11 20.11
N VAL A 212 1.89 15.86 20.17
CA VAL A 212 3.00 15.40 21.02
C VAL A 212 4.32 16.04 20.61
N VAL A 213 4.66 16.07 19.31
CA VAL A 213 5.85 16.75 18.79
C VAL A 213 5.83 18.25 19.14
N ARG A 214 4.66 18.90 19.08
CA ARG A 214 4.51 20.29 19.49
C ARG A 214 4.65 20.46 21.00
N LEU A 215 4.01 19.62 21.81
CA LEU A 215 4.13 19.63 23.27
C LEU A 215 5.60 19.49 23.69
N VAL A 216 6.33 18.56 23.09
CA VAL A 216 7.78 18.32 23.30
C VAL A 216 8.63 19.54 22.88
N THR A 217 8.21 20.31 21.87
CA THR A 217 8.98 21.48 21.38
C THR A 217 8.63 22.79 22.09
N THR A 218 7.41 22.94 22.62
CA THR A 218 6.89 24.18 23.25
C THR A 218 6.79 24.13 24.78
N SER A 219 6.65 22.96 25.39
CA SER A 219 6.31 22.81 26.81
C SER A 219 7.36 21.96 27.57
N ALA A 220 8.35 22.66 28.18
CA ALA A 220 9.04 22.29 29.42
C ALA A 220 10.11 21.13 29.35
N PRO A 221 10.76 20.71 30.47
CA PRO A 221 12.22 20.58 30.61
C PRO A 221 12.85 19.18 30.41
N PRO A 222 12.14 18.05 30.23
CA PRO A 222 12.73 16.73 30.45
C PRO A 222 13.66 16.26 29.34
N LEU A 223 14.02 17.10 28.36
CA LEU A 223 15.03 16.79 27.33
C LEU A 223 15.92 18.00 27.03
N LEU A 224 15.95 19.04 27.90
CA LEU A 224 16.77 20.23 27.66
C LEU A 224 18.26 19.89 27.62
N TRP A 225 18.76 18.92 28.40
CA TRP A 225 20.18 18.51 28.35
C TRP A 225 20.59 17.93 26.98
N LEU A 226 19.63 17.37 26.22
CA LEU A 226 19.87 16.89 24.84
C LEU A 226 19.98 18.02 23.82
N ARG A 227 19.57 19.25 24.19
CA ARG A 227 19.70 20.40 23.28
C ARG A 227 21.16 20.80 23.12
N ARG A 228 21.50 21.22 21.90
CA ARG A 228 22.87 21.63 21.53
C ARG A 228 23.40 22.78 22.41
N ALA A 229 22.54 23.72 22.82
CA ALA A 229 22.93 24.84 23.68
C ALA A 229 23.26 24.38 25.10
N SER A 230 22.44 23.50 25.68
CA SER A 230 22.65 22.95 27.03
C SER A 230 23.86 22.03 27.08
N ARG A 231 24.08 21.20 26.04
CA ARG A 231 25.33 20.43 25.90
C ARG A 231 26.55 21.35 25.86
N TRP A 232 26.53 22.36 24.99
CA TRP A 232 27.64 23.31 24.90
C TRP A 232 27.91 24.00 26.24
N PHE A 233 26.86 24.43 26.93
CA PHE A 233 26.97 25.07 28.24
C PHE A 233 27.58 24.13 29.28
N ALA A 234 27.19 22.85 29.26
CA ALA A 234 27.71 21.82 30.16
C ALA A 234 29.14 21.35 29.83
N THR A 235 29.61 21.47 28.58
CA THR A 235 30.91 20.93 28.14
C THR A 235 31.92 21.99 27.71
N THR A 236 31.57 23.28 27.70
CA THR A 236 32.51 24.32 27.27
C THR A 236 33.66 24.47 28.28
N SER A 237 34.89 24.55 27.75
CA SER A 237 36.14 24.66 28.53
C SER A 237 36.30 26.02 29.20
N SER A 238 35.76 27.10 28.63
CA SER A 238 35.77 28.45 29.20
C SER A 238 35.09 28.53 30.57
N LEU A 239 34.03 27.75 30.77
CA LEU A 239 33.34 27.64 32.06
C LEU A 239 33.98 26.61 32.98
N ALA A 240 34.68 25.61 32.42
CA ALA A 240 35.39 24.60 33.21
C ALA A 240 36.59 25.20 33.97
N ALA A 241 37.30 26.15 33.36
CA ALA A 241 38.40 26.88 34.00
C ALA A 241 37.93 27.85 35.10
N ALA A 242 36.70 28.36 35.01
CA ALA A 242 36.12 29.29 35.98
C ALA A 242 35.41 28.60 37.17
N SER A 243 35.15 27.29 37.08
CA SER A 243 34.48 26.50 38.12
C SER A 243 35.50 25.63 38.88
N THR A 244 36.35 26.24 39.69
CA THR A 244 37.29 25.53 40.57
C THR A 244 36.51 24.86 41.72
N GLY A 245 36.03 23.64 41.52
CA GLY A 245 35.37 22.87 42.59
C GLY A 245 34.38 21.78 42.18
N TYR A 246 34.06 21.60 40.90
CA TYR A 246 33.04 20.61 40.47
C TYR A 246 33.54 19.70 39.35
N PRO A 247 33.33 18.36 39.45
CA PRO A 247 33.77 17.42 38.41
C PRO A 247 33.00 17.68 37.11
N SER A 248 33.74 17.93 36.04
CA SER A 248 33.24 17.98 34.66
C SER A 248 32.61 16.67 34.17
N ASP A 249 32.76 15.60 34.96
CA ASP A 249 32.59 14.21 34.55
C ASP A 249 31.13 13.71 34.63
N GLY A 250 30.20 14.58 35.05
CA GLY A 250 28.80 14.22 35.28
C GLY A 250 27.82 14.42 34.11
N TRP A 251 28.24 15.04 33.00
CA TRP A 251 27.34 15.25 31.84
C TRP A 251 27.28 13.99 30.97
N SER A 252 26.09 13.44 30.75
CA SER A 252 25.87 12.29 29.88
C SER A 252 24.54 12.40 29.14
N ARG A 253 24.54 11.98 27.86
CA ARG A 253 23.31 11.88 27.06
C ARG A 253 22.24 11.00 27.72
N PHE A 254 22.67 10.02 28.50
CA PHE A 254 21.82 9.02 29.14
C PHE A 254 21.55 9.28 30.64
N SER A 255 22.11 10.35 31.22
CA SER A 255 21.86 10.74 32.62
C SER A 255 21.17 12.10 32.69
N PRO A 256 19.82 12.13 32.73
CA PRO A 256 19.03 13.36 32.85
C PRO A 256 19.42 14.16 34.10
N SER A 257 19.45 13.52 35.27
CA SER A 257 19.67 14.16 36.57
C SER A 257 21.10 14.69 36.73
N GLY A 258 22.10 13.92 36.32
CA GLY A 258 23.52 14.33 36.34
C GLY A 258 23.79 15.53 35.43
N SER A 259 23.28 15.47 34.20
CA SER A 259 23.41 16.57 33.24
C SER A 259 22.73 17.84 33.71
N TRP A 260 21.58 17.73 34.37
CA TRP A 260 20.86 18.88 34.93
C TRP A 260 21.61 19.54 36.07
N ARG A 261 22.25 18.75 36.95
CA ARG A 261 23.08 19.28 38.04
C ARG A 261 24.25 20.12 37.50
N VAL A 262 24.96 19.60 36.49
CA VAL A 262 26.07 20.32 35.83
C VAL A 262 25.60 21.64 35.21
N ILE A 263 24.46 21.64 34.51
CA ILE A 263 23.91 22.85 33.88
C ILE A 263 23.51 23.89 34.93
N ARG A 264 22.88 23.49 36.04
CA ARG A 264 22.48 24.41 37.12
C ARG A 264 23.69 25.06 37.79
N VAL A 265 24.71 24.28 38.14
CA VAL A 265 25.95 24.78 38.76
C VAL A 265 26.68 25.76 37.85
N ARG A 266 26.79 25.47 36.55
CA ARG A 266 27.41 26.41 35.62
C ARG A 266 26.58 27.68 35.42
N ALA A 267 25.25 27.57 35.50
CA ALA A 267 24.36 28.72 35.36
C ALA A 267 24.47 29.66 36.56
N SER A 268 24.63 29.15 37.79
CA SER A 268 24.87 30.00 38.97
C SER A 268 26.22 30.72 38.90
N VAL A 269 27.30 30.04 38.45
CA VAL A 269 28.62 30.67 38.28
C VAL A 269 28.57 31.79 37.25
N VAL A 270 27.94 31.56 36.09
CA VAL A 270 27.79 32.59 35.07
C VAL A 270 26.91 33.75 35.58
N ALA A 271 25.82 33.44 36.28
CA ALA A 271 24.94 34.46 36.86
C ALA A 271 25.66 35.36 37.88
N GLY A 272 26.50 34.77 38.74
CA GLY A 272 27.35 35.51 39.69
C GLY A 272 28.31 36.45 38.98
N ARG A 273 29.09 35.93 38.00
CA ARG A 273 30.01 36.75 37.19
C ARG A 273 29.32 37.86 36.42
N VAL A 274 28.10 37.62 35.92
CA VAL A 274 27.29 38.66 35.26
C VAL A 274 26.87 39.76 36.24
N ALA A 275 26.53 39.39 37.48
CA ALA A 275 26.21 40.36 38.54
C ALA A 275 27.46 41.18 38.96
N ASP A 276 28.61 40.51 39.13
CA ASP A 276 29.88 41.17 39.49
C ASP A 276 30.37 42.11 38.37
N ALA A 277 30.18 41.72 37.11
CA ALA A 277 30.47 42.57 35.95
C ALA A 277 29.60 43.84 35.92
N ALA A 278 28.33 43.73 36.34
CA ALA A 278 27.43 44.88 36.49
C ALA A 278 27.82 45.77 37.67
N ALA A 279 28.42 45.20 38.72
CA ALA A 279 28.95 45.93 39.89
C ALA A 279 30.30 46.62 39.62
N GLY A 280 30.95 46.37 38.48
CA GLY A 280 32.16 47.08 38.07
C GLY A 280 33.45 46.26 38.08
N ASP A 281 33.40 44.96 38.35
CA ASP A 281 34.59 44.10 38.32
C ASP A 281 35.11 43.87 36.89
N GLU A 282 36.33 44.31 36.62
CA GLU A 282 36.91 44.31 35.27
C GLU A 282 37.18 42.89 34.76
N GLN A 283 37.61 41.97 35.64
CA GLN A 283 37.83 40.57 35.25
C GLN A 283 36.52 39.88 34.85
N SER A 284 35.44 40.15 35.58
CA SER A 284 34.12 39.59 35.28
C SER A 284 33.49 40.23 34.04
N ARG A 285 33.75 41.52 33.77
CA ARG A 285 33.37 42.19 32.51
C ARG A 285 34.04 41.53 31.29
N GLN A 286 35.35 41.32 31.35
CA GLN A 286 36.09 40.63 30.30
C GLN A 286 35.56 39.20 30.09
N PHE A 287 35.38 38.43 31.17
CA PHE A 287 34.84 37.07 31.11
C PHE A 287 33.44 37.02 30.46
N HIS A 288 32.54 37.92 30.86
CA HIS A 288 31.18 37.95 30.33
C HIS A 288 31.16 38.27 28.83
N LEU A 289 31.91 39.28 28.39
CA LEU A 289 32.01 39.66 26.98
C LEU A 289 32.59 38.51 26.14
N GLU A 290 33.68 37.88 26.60
CA GLU A 290 34.31 36.75 25.93
C GLU A 290 33.38 35.52 25.86
N LEU A 291 32.61 35.24 26.91
CA LEU A 291 31.63 34.15 26.92
C LEU A 291 30.49 34.40 25.91
N ARG A 292 30.01 35.64 25.80
CA ARG A 292 29.01 36.05 24.80
C ARG A 292 29.54 35.93 23.38
N VAL A 293 30.76 36.36 23.13
CA VAL A 293 31.45 36.20 21.83
C VAL A 293 31.62 34.72 21.50
N GLN A 294 32.02 33.89 22.46
CA GLN A 294 32.14 32.45 22.24
C GLN A 294 30.80 31.80 21.87
N ALA A 295 29.71 32.19 22.53
CA ALA A 295 28.37 31.71 22.18
C ALA A 295 27.96 32.11 20.76
N LEU A 296 28.26 33.36 20.36
CA LEU A 296 28.05 33.88 19.01
C LEU A 296 28.80 33.04 17.96
N LEU A 297 30.11 32.87 18.11
CA LEU A 297 30.95 32.15 17.14
C LEU A 297 30.54 30.68 17.03
N GLU A 298 30.23 30.01 18.13
CA GLU A 298 29.77 28.63 18.13
C GLU A 298 28.38 28.50 17.47
N ASP A 299 27.47 29.44 17.71
CA ASP A 299 26.19 29.45 17.02
C ASP A 299 26.37 29.68 15.50
N LEU A 300 27.25 30.59 15.08
CA LEU A 300 27.60 30.78 13.66
C LEU A 300 28.20 29.51 13.03
N ARG A 301 29.19 28.87 13.68
CA ARG A 301 29.76 27.58 13.23
C ARG A 301 28.68 26.52 12.99
N ASN A 302 27.72 26.41 13.91
CA ASN A 302 26.61 25.45 13.78
C ASN A 302 25.65 25.77 12.63
N ASN A 303 25.56 27.03 12.21
CA ASN A 303 24.76 27.42 11.04
C ASN A 303 25.45 27.03 9.71
N TYR A 304 26.76 26.77 9.69
CA TYR A 304 27.57 26.44 8.51
C TYR A 304 28.11 24.99 8.47
N ARG A 305 27.72 24.15 9.45
CA ARG A 305 28.20 22.77 9.60
C ARG A 305 27.74 21.84 8.45
N PRO A 306 28.61 20.96 7.91
CA PRO A 306 28.30 20.13 6.74
C PRO A 306 27.31 18.99 7.00
N HIS A 307 27.48 18.22 8.08
CA HIS A 307 26.67 17.01 8.38
C HIS A 307 25.28 17.30 8.99
N ALA A 308 24.60 18.34 8.52
CA ALA A 308 23.22 18.57 8.89
C ALA A 308 22.29 17.90 7.87
N LEU A 309 21.22 17.26 8.33
CA LEU A 309 20.23 16.55 7.49
C LEU A 309 19.64 17.43 6.36
N ASP A 310 19.66 18.75 6.53
CA ASP A 310 19.18 19.74 5.56
C ASP A 310 20.25 20.27 4.59
N TRP A 311 21.43 19.65 4.55
CA TRP A 311 22.56 19.95 3.66
C TRP A 311 22.98 21.43 3.71
N ARG A 312 23.12 21.98 4.93
CA ARG A 312 23.36 23.42 5.19
C ARG A 312 24.59 23.95 4.48
N ALA A 313 25.68 23.17 4.45
CA ALA A 313 26.92 23.56 3.79
C ALA A 313 26.70 23.85 2.29
N GLY A 314 25.84 23.09 1.60
CA GLY A 314 25.52 23.33 0.20
C GLY A 314 24.56 24.51 -0.02
N LYS A 315 23.92 25.04 1.03
CA LYS A 315 22.93 26.12 0.96
C LYS A 315 23.44 27.48 1.47
N ARG A 316 24.49 27.52 2.29
CA ARG A 316 25.14 28.76 2.75
C ARG A 316 26.53 28.88 2.12
N THR A 317 26.62 29.58 0.99
CA THR A 317 27.85 29.63 0.20
C THR A 317 28.72 30.86 0.46
N VAL A 318 28.33 31.75 1.39
CA VAL A 318 29.04 32.98 1.73
C VAL A 318 29.14 33.21 3.24
N PRO A 319 30.19 33.89 3.75
CA PRO A 319 30.39 34.13 5.17
C PRO A 319 29.48 35.24 5.71
N PRO A 320 29.15 35.25 7.02
CA PRO A 320 28.63 36.43 7.69
C PRO A 320 29.70 37.52 7.78
N VAL A 321 29.36 38.74 7.35
CA VAL A 321 30.26 39.89 7.32
C VAL A 321 29.77 40.98 8.27
N VAL A 322 30.66 41.46 9.13
CA VAL A 322 30.40 42.51 10.12
C VAL A 322 31.26 43.72 9.81
N PHE A 323 30.65 44.91 9.83
CA PHE A 323 31.33 46.17 9.57
C PHE A 323 31.32 47.05 10.82
N LEU A 324 32.50 47.57 11.17
CA LEU A 324 32.72 48.56 12.23
C LEU A 324 33.31 49.83 11.59
N PRO A 325 32.48 50.81 11.22
CA PRO A 325 32.92 52.03 10.52
C PRO A 325 33.89 52.89 11.31
N THR A 326 33.88 52.75 12.63
CA THR A 326 34.81 53.40 13.56
C THR A 326 35.00 52.46 14.74
N ALA A 327 36.19 51.90 14.96
CA ALA A 327 36.52 51.16 16.18
C ALA A 327 37.40 52.02 17.07
N CYS A 328 36.94 52.37 18.27
CA CYS A 328 37.75 53.08 19.25
C CYS A 328 37.57 52.46 20.65
N GLN A 329 38.33 52.92 21.64
CA GLN A 329 38.14 52.45 23.01
C GLN A 329 36.78 52.89 23.56
N ASN A 330 36.37 54.14 23.30
CA ASN A 330 35.16 54.73 23.86
C ASN A 330 33.87 54.07 23.37
N ASN A 331 33.81 53.65 22.10
CA ASN A 331 32.64 52.98 21.55
C ASN A 331 32.67 51.45 21.70
N GLY A 332 33.67 50.90 22.41
CA GLY A 332 33.81 49.46 22.65
C GLY A 332 34.27 48.63 21.43
N GLY A 333 34.57 49.26 20.29
CA GLY A 333 34.98 48.55 19.07
C GLY A 333 36.30 47.79 19.25
N VAL A 334 37.27 48.41 19.92
CA VAL A 334 38.55 47.75 20.26
C VAL A 334 38.33 46.58 21.22
N GLN A 335 37.45 46.73 22.21
CA GLN A 335 37.12 45.66 23.15
C GLN A 335 36.46 44.46 22.46
N LEU A 336 35.58 44.70 21.48
CA LEU A 336 34.97 43.63 20.69
C LEU A 336 36.00 42.88 19.85
N ILE A 337 36.91 43.59 19.17
CA ILE A 337 37.99 42.97 18.36
C ILE A 337 38.87 42.11 19.26
N ASN A 338 39.28 42.61 20.42
CA ASN A 338 40.09 41.88 21.39
C ASN A 338 39.36 40.64 21.92
N ALA A 339 38.07 40.76 22.26
CA ALA A 339 37.28 39.62 22.73
C ALA A 339 37.15 38.51 21.66
N ILE A 340 36.93 38.87 20.38
CA ILE A 340 36.90 37.90 19.28
C ILE A 340 38.27 37.25 19.08
N ASN A 341 39.35 38.03 19.09
CA ASN A 341 40.72 37.52 19.00
C ASN A 341 41.03 36.53 20.14
N ASN A 342 40.73 36.89 21.39
CA ASN A 342 41.02 36.07 22.56
C ASN A 342 40.26 34.74 22.54
N VAL A 343 39.00 34.76 22.11
CA VAL A 343 38.18 33.55 21.97
C VAL A 343 38.71 32.65 20.86
N ARG A 344 39.06 33.21 19.69
CA ARG A 344 39.60 32.45 18.56
C ARG A 344 40.97 31.85 18.88
N SER A 345 41.87 32.60 19.53
CA SER A 345 43.19 32.13 19.95
C SER A 345 43.11 30.97 20.94
N ARG A 346 42.26 31.07 21.98
CA ARG A 346 42.11 30.00 22.99
C ARG A 346 41.50 28.71 22.44
N ARG A 347 40.66 28.78 21.41
CA ARG A 347 39.96 27.61 20.87
C ARG A 347 40.66 27.00 19.66
N SER A 348 41.45 27.78 18.92
CA SER A 348 42.06 27.36 17.64
C SER A 348 41.06 26.80 16.62
N GLU A 349 39.77 27.12 16.74
CA GLU A 349 38.72 26.60 15.85
C GLU A 349 38.31 27.68 14.83
N VAL A 350 38.38 27.36 13.52
CA VAL A 350 38.03 28.31 12.43
C VAL A 350 36.52 28.52 12.33
N ASP A 351 36.06 29.74 12.54
CA ASP A 351 34.65 30.15 12.39
C ASP A 351 34.44 31.00 11.11
N PRO A 352 33.19 31.17 10.64
CA PRO A 352 32.93 31.77 9.34
C PRO A 352 32.86 33.31 9.37
N LEU A 353 33.05 33.97 10.52
CA LEU A 353 32.84 35.41 10.66
C LEU A 353 33.96 36.23 10.03
N LEU A 354 33.62 37.09 9.07
CA LEU A 354 34.49 38.12 8.53
C LEU A 354 34.16 39.46 9.20
N LEU A 355 35.15 40.15 9.75
CA LEU A 355 34.97 41.47 10.36
C LEU A 355 35.87 42.47 9.63
N LEU A 356 35.30 43.61 9.24
CA LEU A 356 36.01 44.75 8.65
C LEU A 356 35.81 45.97 9.54
N ALA A 357 36.89 46.48 10.13
CA ALA A 357 36.89 47.64 11.00
C ALA A 357 37.83 48.73 10.48
N SER A 358 37.48 49.99 10.70
CA SER A 358 38.44 51.10 10.66
C SER A 358 38.95 51.38 12.08
N LEU A 359 40.20 51.77 12.21
CA LEU A 359 40.82 52.20 13.46
C LEU A 359 41.42 53.60 13.23
N PRO A 360 41.04 54.62 14.02
CA PRO A 360 41.68 55.94 13.94
C PRO A 360 43.20 55.85 14.16
N ALA A 361 43.98 56.72 13.51
CA ALA A 361 45.44 56.67 13.59
C ALA A 361 45.98 56.79 15.04
N ALA A 362 45.34 57.62 15.86
CA ALA A 362 45.70 57.85 17.26
C ALA A 362 45.40 56.65 18.18
N GLU A 363 44.56 55.70 17.74
CA GLU A 363 44.19 54.53 18.54
C GLU A 363 45.17 53.38 18.33
N ILE A 364 45.68 52.82 19.43
CA ILE A 364 46.65 51.72 19.40
C ILE A 364 45.98 50.45 19.93
N LEU A 365 45.86 49.42 19.09
CA LEU A 365 45.59 48.07 19.60
C LEU A 365 46.87 47.58 20.29
N ARG A 366 46.88 47.65 21.63
CA ARG A 366 47.94 47.06 22.46
C ARG A 366 48.15 45.60 22.07
N HIS A 367 49.35 45.05 22.29
CA HIS A 367 49.63 43.63 22.03
C HIS A 367 49.59 43.24 20.54
N THR A 368 49.97 44.15 19.63
CA THR A 368 50.15 43.81 18.21
C THR A 368 51.63 43.86 17.84
N PRO A 369 52.15 42.89 17.06
CA PRO A 369 53.51 42.97 16.54
C PRO A 369 53.71 44.26 15.71
N PRO A 370 54.93 44.84 15.70
CA PRO A 370 55.25 45.91 14.76
C PRO A 370 55.02 45.42 13.31
N LEU A 371 54.55 46.32 12.44
CA LEU A 371 54.34 45.99 11.04
C LEU A 371 55.69 45.59 10.40
N PRO A 372 55.76 44.44 9.69
CA PRO A 372 56.95 44.14 8.90
C PRO A 372 57.15 45.21 7.81
N PRO A 373 58.40 45.48 7.40
CA PRO A 373 58.71 46.46 6.36
C PRO A 373 57.90 46.18 5.10
N GLU A 374 57.41 47.25 4.47
CA GLU A 374 56.49 47.18 3.34
C GLU A 374 57.06 46.29 2.22
N PRO A 375 56.32 45.27 1.74
CA PRO A 375 56.71 44.61 0.50
C PRO A 375 56.70 45.64 -0.64
N LEU A 376 57.76 45.70 -1.45
CA LEU A 376 57.95 46.65 -2.55
C LEU A 376 56.63 46.92 -3.33
N PRO A 377 56.31 48.19 -3.65
CA PRO A 377 55.00 48.56 -4.16
C PRO A 377 54.89 48.20 -5.64
N THR A 378 54.02 47.26 -5.98
CA THR A 378 53.41 47.21 -7.32
C THR A 378 52.01 46.60 -7.22
N HIS A 379 51.00 47.47 -7.29
CA HIS A 379 49.60 47.26 -7.70
C HIS A 379 48.73 46.19 -7.01
N THR A 380 47.50 46.56 -6.63
CA THR A 380 46.25 45.78 -6.37
C THR A 380 46.29 44.45 -5.56
N GLY A 381 47.45 43.84 -5.31
CA GLY A 381 47.65 42.55 -4.64
C GLY A 381 48.32 42.64 -3.26
N ALA A 382 48.72 43.83 -2.80
CA ALA A 382 49.36 44.01 -1.50
C ALA A 382 48.52 43.51 -0.32
N ALA A 383 47.21 43.76 -0.32
CA ALA A 383 46.29 43.24 0.69
C ALA A 383 46.21 41.71 0.69
N ARG A 384 46.31 41.10 -0.50
CA ARG A 384 46.30 39.63 -0.65
C ARG A 384 47.60 39.01 -0.17
N ALA A 385 48.75 39.59 -0.54
CA ALA A 385 50.06 39.13 -0.09
C ALA A 385 50.16 39.18 1.45
N ARG A 386 49.66 40.25 2.09
CA ARG A 386 49.57 40.34 3.55
C ARG A 386 48.66 39.28 4.17
N TYR A 387 47.55 38.93 3.52
CA TYR A 387 46.69 37.85 3.98
C TYR A 387 47.38 36.48 3.92
N ASP A 388 48.08 36.19 2.82
CA ASP A 388 48.79 34.93 2.64
C ASP A 388 49.96 34.80 3.65
N ASP A 389 50.69 35.90 3.88
CA ASP A 389 51.72 35.99 4.93
C ASP A 389 51.13 35.81 6.34
N TRP A 390 50.04 36.53 6.65
CA TRP A 390 49.35 36.42 7.94
C TRP A 390 48.86 34.98 8.23
N ILE A 391 48.29 34.28 7.24
CA ILE A 391 47.88 32.88 7.42
C ILE A 391 49.08 32.00 7.75
N SER A 392 50.20 32.17 7.04
CA SER A 392 51.38 31.32 7.23
C SER A 392 51.96 31.43 8.64
N HIS A 393 51.78 32.57 9.31
CA HIS A 393 52.22 32.84 10.67
C HIS A 393 51.12 32.67 11.74
N LEU A 394 49.88 32.36 11.35
CA LEU A 394 48.74 32.28 12.27
C LEU A 394 48.91 31.15 13.32
N SER A 395 49.56 30.05 12.98
CA SER A 395 49.84 28.93 13.90
C SER A 395 50.86 29.29 14.98
N ILE A 396 51.82 30.18 14.68
CA ILE A 396 52.85 30.65 15.61
C ILE A 396 52.24 31.61 16.64
N GLY A 397 51.34 32.49 16.20
CA GLY A 397 50.60 33.41 17.08
C GLY A 397 49.56 32.75 17.99
N GLN A 398 49.24 31.47 17.78
CA GLN A 398 48.31 30.70 18.63
C GLN A 398 48.97 30.02 19.85
N SER A 399 50.30 30.10 19.98
CA SER A 399 51.02 29.50 21.10
C SER A 399 50.67 30.15 22.45
N PRO A 400 50.52 29.38 23.56
CA PRO A 400 50.33 29.94 24.90
C PRO A 400 51.44 30.92 25.34
N THR A 401 52.67 30.75 24.83
CA THR A 401 53.80 31.65 25.08
C THR A 401 53.73 32.97 24.29
N ALA A 402 52.93 33.03 23.22
CA ALA A 402 52.69 34.22 22.40
C ALA A 402 51.31 34.86 22.68
N ALA A 403 50.62 34.44 23.74
CA ALA A 403 49.23 34.81 24.08
C ALA A 403 48.96 36.32 24.26
N ALA A 404 50.03 37.13 24.33
CA ALA A 404 49.96 38.58 24.31
C ALA A 404 50.06 39.17 22.88
N THR A 405 49.66 38.43 21.83
CA THR A 405 49.62 38.93 20.45
C THR A 405 48.23 38.81 19.83
N LEU A 406 47.78 39.83 19.08
CA LEU A 406 46.50 39.82 18.35
C LEU A 406 46.56 38.95 17.07
N ALA A 407 46.74 37.64 17.24
CA ALA A 407 47.00 36.69 16.15
C ALA A 407 45.94 36.65 15.05
N TRP A 408 44.66 36.94 15.34
CA TRP A 408 43.56 36.88 14.37
C TRP A 408 43.27 38.20 13.66
N VAL A 409 44.01 39.26 13.99
CA VAL A 409 43.86 40.59 13.40
C VAL A 409 44.78 40.73 12.20
N LEU A 410 44.18 40.94 11.02
CA LEU A 410 44.90 41.31 9.80
C LEU A 410 44.86 42.83 9.69
N ARG A 411 45.99 43.49 10.00
CA ARG A 411 46.12 44.94 9.80
C ARG A 411 46.46 45.25 8.35
N LEU A 412 45.72 46.17 7.76
CA LEU A 412 46.00 46.75 6.45
C LEU A 412 46.34 48.23 6.66
N PRO A 413 47.64 48.59 6.74
CA PRO A 413 48.04 49.98 6.78
C PRO A 413 47.74 50.62 5.42
N LEU A 414 47.15 51.81 5.43
CA LEU A 414 46.82 52.59 4.24
C LEU A 414 47.68 53.85 4.27
N SER A 415 48.57 54.04 3.29
CA SER A 415 49.42 55.24 3.28
C SER A 415 48.60 56.49 2.97
N THR A 416 49.05 57.65 3.46
CA THR A 416 48.37 58.92 3.16
C THR A 416 48.30 59.17 1.65
N GLU A 417 49.31 58.75 0.89
CA GLU A 417 49.30 58.79 -0.58
C GLU A 417 48.19 57.91 -1.17
N GLN A 418 48.03 56.66 -0.75
CA GLN A 418 46.96 55.77 -1.24
C GLN A 418 45.54 56.24 -0.91
N LEU A 419 45.39 57.00 0.18
CA LEU A 419 44.11 57.57 0.63
C LEU A 419 43.79 58.91 -0.04
N THR A 420 44.79 59.65 -0.51
CA THR A 420 44.64 61.00 -1.09
C THR A 420 44.79 61.06 -2.60
N HIS A 421 45.55 60.14 -3.19
CA HIS A 421 45.76 60.07 -4.64
C HIS A 421 44.46 59.71 -5.36
N GLU A 422 44.02 60.59 -6.28
CA GLU A 422 42.89 60.31 -7.16
C GLU A 422 43.24 59.11 -8.05
N HIS A 423 42.54 58.01 -7.85
CA HIS A 423 42.72 56.81 -8.65
C HIS A 423 41.84 56.95 -9.89
N ALA A 424 42.37 56.68 -11.08
CA ALA A 424 41.59 56.68 -12.33
C ALA A 424 40.36 55.79 -12.12
N HIS A 425 39.16 56.38 -12.08
CA HIS A 425 37.91 55.83 -11.55
C HIS A 425 37.70 54.33 -11.82
N ALA A 426 38.30 53.47 -10.99
CA ALA A 426 38.17 52.03 -11.12
C ALA A 426 36.71 51.68 -10.79
N GLN A 427 36.02 51.07 -11.75
CA GLN A 427 34.63 50.68 -11.55
C GLN A 427 34.55 49.52 -10.57
N LEU A 428 33.94 49.76 -9.43
CA LEU A 428 33.63 48.76 -8.43
C LEU A 428 32.28 48.14 -8.77
N VAL A 429 32.28 46.84 -9.07
CA VAL A 429 31.08 46.11 -9.48
C VAL A 429 30.86 44.93 -8.55
N THR A 430 29.60 44.70 -8.15
CA THR A 430 29.23 43.47 -7.44
C THR A 430 28.14 42.67 -8.15
N GLU A 431 28.33 41.34 -8.14
CA GLU A 431 27.39 40.39 -8.71
C GLU A 431 26.49 39.74 -7.65
N ARG A 432 25.29 39.34 -8.08
CA ARG A 432 24.35 38.59 -7.24
C ARG A 432 24.84 37.15 -7.03
N ILE A 433 24.92 36.71 -5.77
CA ILE A 433 25.28 35.32 -5.48
C ILE A 433 24.13 34.36 -5.86
N ARG A 434 24.44 33.33 -6.65
CA ARG A 434 23.48 32.34 -7.15
C ARG A 434 23.12 31.28 -6.10
N ARG A 435 21.88 30.80 -6.16
CA ARG A 435 21.43 29.63 -5.38
C ARG A 435 21.97 28.34 -6.00
N THR A 436 22.30 27.36 -5.18
CA THR A 436 22.77 26.03 -5.61
C THR A 436 21.60 25.12 -5.98
N TRP A 437 21.85 24.07 -6.78
CA TRP A 437 20.85 23.04 -7.12
C TRP A 437 20.31 22.31 -5.87
N VAL A 438 21.14 22.20 -4.82
CA VAL A 438 20.77 21.65 -3.50
C VAL A 438 19.58 22.39 -2.89
N TRP A 439 19.41 23.67 -3.18
CA TRP A 439 18.24 24.43 -2.76
C TRP A 439 16.94 23.91 -3.38
N TRP A 440 17.00 23.50 -4.65
CA TRP A 440 15.86 22.94 -5.38
C TRP A 440 15.56 21.51 -4.95
N VAL A 441 16.56 20.62 -4.94
CA VAL A 441 16.36 19.20 -4.59
C VAL A 441 15.89 19.02 -3.16
N MET A 442 16.44 19.79 -2.23
CA MET A 442 16.02 19.78 -0.82
C MET A 442 14.99 20.87 -0.52
N SER A 443 14.27 21.34 -1.54
CA SER A 443 13.11 22.20 -1.34
C SER A 443 11.97 21.36 -0.76
N ARG A 444 11.14 21.99 0.08
CA ARG A 444 9.96 21.31 0.64
C ARG A 444 8.99 20.88 -0.46
N THR A 445 9.00 21.58 -1.59
CA THR A 445 8.16 21.31 -2.76
C THR A 445 8.63 20.10 -3.55
N THR A 446 9.94 19.93 -3.78
CA THR A 446 10.45 18.75 -4.53
C THR A 446 10.27 17.46 -3.74
N LEU A 447 10.56 17.48 -2.44
CA LEU A 447 10.26 16.34 -1.58
C LEU A 447 8.75 16.03 -1.56
N ALA A 448 7.91 17.07 -1.63
CA ALA A 448 6.47 16.90 -1.76
C ALA A 448 6.06 16.21 -3.05
N CYS A 449 6.56 16.70 -4.19
CA CYS A 449 6.26 16.12 -5.48
C CYS A 449 6.72 14.66 -5.55
N LEU A 450 7.86 14.30 -4.95
CA LEU A 450 8.32 12.91 -4.88
C LEU A 450 7.40 12.02 -4.04
N VAL A 451 6.97 12.48 -2.86
CA VAL A 451 6.03 11.73 -2.02
C VAL A 451 4.67 11.59 -2.70
N VAL A 452 4.15 12.66 -3.30
CA VAL A 452 2.90 12.63 -4.06
C VAL A 452 3.01 11.70 -5.27
N GLY A 453 4.12 11.75 -6.00
CA GLY A 453 4.38 10.86 -7.13
C GLY A 453 4.44 9.39 -6.72
N ALA A 454 5.10 9.08 -5.59
CA ALA A 454 5.13 7.73 -5.04
C ALA A 454 3.73 7.23 -4.64
N LEU A 455 2.97 8.05 -3.91
CA LEU A 455 1.59 7.71 -3.52
C LEU A 455 0.67 7.51 -4.74
N LEU A 456 0.79 8.35 -5.76
CA LEU A 456 0.03 8.20 -7.00
C LEU A 456 0.40 6.91 -7.74
N ALA A 457 1.70 6.59 -7.83
CA ALA A 457 2.16 5.35 -8.45
C ALA A 457 1.63 4.12 -7.69
N THR A 458 1.72 4.12 -6.35
CA THR A 458 1.15 3.06 -5.50
C THR A 458 -0.35 2.90 -5.74
N PHE A 459 -1.10 4.01 -5.79
CA PHE A 459 -2.54 3.99 -6.07
C PHE A 459 -2.86 3.41 -7.46
N LEU A 460 -2.13 3.83 -8.51
CA LEU A 460 -2.35 3.33 -9.86
C LEU A 460 -2.08 1.82 -9.97
N VAL A 461 -0.98 1.34 -9.38
CA VAL A 461 -0.65 -0.09 -9.39
C VAL A 461 -1.67 -0.89 -8.57
N SER A 462 -2.06 -0.40 -7.39
CA SER A 462 -3.10 -1.05 -6.56
C SER A 462 -4.43 -1.17 -7.32
N SER A 463 -4.85 -0.08 -7.99
CA SER A 463 -6.06 -0.07 -8.80
C SER A 463 -5.99 -1.08 -9.96
N GLU A 464 -4.86 -1.17 -10.65
CA GLU A 464 -4.70 -2.11 -11.77
C GLU A 464 -4.72 -3.57 -11.30
N LEU A 465 -4.10 -3.87 -10.15
CA LEU A 465 -4.14 -5.20 -9.56
C LEU A 465 -5.56 -5.58 -9.09
N ALA A 466 -6.27 -4.65 -8.46
CA ALA A 466 -7.65 -4.84 -8.04
C ALA A 466 -8.62 -5.03 -9.23
N ASP A 467 -8.32 -4.45 -10.39
CA ASP A 467 -9.10 -4.62 -11.62
C ASP A 467 -8.82 -5.92 -12.36
N ARG A 468 -7.62 -6.50 -12.18
CA ARG A 468 -7.15 -7.71 -12.86
C ARG A 468 -7.40 -8.98 -12.06
N TYR A 469 -7.22 -8.94 -10.75
CA TYR A 469 -7.31 -10.12 -9.87
C TYR A 469 -8.54 -10.07 -8.98
N CYS A 470 -9.03 -11.24 -8.55
CA CYS A 470 -10.15 -11.29 -7.63
C CYS A 470 -9.79 -10.75 -6.23
N HIS A 471 -8.55 -11.00 -5.81
CA HIS A 471 -7.94 -10.40 -4.63
C HIS A 471 -6.59 -9.77 -5.04
N GLY A 472 -6.54 -8.44 -5.13
CA GLY A 472 -5.37 -7.72 -5.64
C GLY A 472 -4.80 -6.59 -4.78
N PRO A 473 -4.84 -6.62 -3.43
CA PRO A 473 -4.10 -5.62 -2.65
C PRO A 473 -2.59 -5.79 -2.87
N LEU A 474 -1.84 -4.69 -2.84
CA LEU A 474 -0.39 -4.69 -3.08
C LEU A 474 0.42 -5.61 -2.14
N THR A 475 -0.11 -5.93 -0.97
CA THR A 475 0.56 -6.75 0.04
C THR A 475 0.38 -8.25 -0.16
N ASP A 476 -0.69 -8.67 -0.83
CA ASP A 476 -1.11 -10.07 -0.88
C ASP A 476 -1.98 -10.34 -2.13
N VAL A 477 -1.37 -10.29 -3.31
CA VAL A 477 -2.07 -10.50 -4.59
C VAL A 477 -2.27 -11.98 -4.84
N ASN A 478 -3.52 -12.40 -5.05
CA ASN A 478 -3.85 -13.75 -5.52
C ASN A 478 -3.83 -13.79 -7.06
N THR A 479 -2.85 -14.49 -7.64
CA THR A 479 -2.72 -14.62 -9.12
C THR A 479 -3.50 -15.79 -9.71
N ASP A 480 -4.05 -16.65 -8.86
CA ASP A 480 -4.70 -17.90 -9.24
C ASP A 480 -6.18 -17.67 -9.62
N SER A 481 -6.68 -16.45 -9.43
CA SER A 481 -8.02 -16.01 -9.82
C SER A 481 -8.01 -14.60 -10.44
N VAL A 482 -8.67 -14.44 -11.58
CA VAL A 482 -8.65 -13.22 -12.40
C VAL A 482 -10.05 -12.71 -12.68
N LYS A 483 -10.21 -11.39 -12.84
CA LYS A 483 -11.47 -10.76 -13.22
C LYS A 483 -11.56 -10.65 -14.74
N LEU A 484 -12.48 -11.38 -15.35
CA LEU A 484 -12.70 -11.40 -16.80
C LEU A 484 -14.13 -10.96 -17.12
N ALA A 485 -14.34 -10.25 -18.22
CA ALA A 485 -15.70 -9.92 -18.65
C ALA A 485 -16.45 -11.21 -19.02
N ALA A 486 -17.71 -11.33 -18.59
CA ALA A 486 -18.57 -12.43 -18.99
C ALA A 486 -18.69 -12.48 -20.54
N PRO A 487 -18.79 -13.68 -21.14
CA PRO A 487 -19.00 -13.80 -22.58
C PRO A 487 -20.22 -12.98 -23.04
N GLY A 488 -20.08 -12.26 -24.17
CA GLY A 488 -21.13 -11.35 -24.65
C GLY A 488 -21.15 -9.95 -24.02
N GLY A 489 -20.13 -9.58 -23.22
CA GLY A 489 -19.96 -8.22 -22.71
C GLY A 489 -20.69 -7.94 -21.39
N GLY A 490 -20.98 -8.99 -20.61
CA GLY A 490 -21.58 -8.86 -19.29
C GLY A 490 -20.61 -8.34 -18.22
N PRO A 491 -21.04 -8.27 -16.94
CA PRO A 491 -20.19 -7.83 -15.84
C PRO A 491 -18.92 -8.71 -15.72
N LYS A 492 -17.87 -8.16 -15.11
CA LYS A 492 -16.66 -8.94 -14.82
C LYS A 492 -16.99 -10.04 -13.80
N GLU A 493 -16.59 -11.27 -14.13
CA GLU A 493 -16.68 -12.44 -13.29
C GLU A 493 -15.30 -12.77 -12.72
N CYS A 494 -15.27 -13.32 -11.52
CA CYS A 494 -14.05 -13.83 -10.91
C CYS A 494 -13.82 -15.28 -11.35
N ILE A 495 -12.82 -15.53 -12.19
CA ILE A 495 -12.54 -16.81 -12.85
C ILE A 495 -11.20 -17.37 -12.37
N GLY A 496 -11.13 -18.66 -12.06
CA GLY A 496 -9.91 -19.32 -11.58
C GLY A 496 -10.13 -20.07 -10.27
N VAL A 497 -9.09 -20.20 -9.45
CA VAL A 497 -9.07 -21.05 -8.26
C VAL A 497 -9.03 -20.23 -6.97
N SER A 498 -9.79 -20.63 -5.96
CA SER A 498 -9.70 -20.10 -4.60
C SER A 498 -8.57 -20.79 -3.85
N THR A 499 -7.36 -20.21 -3.91
CA THR A 499 -6.18 -20.68 -3.14
C THR A 499 -6.01 -19.96 -1.81
N THR A 500 -6.78 -18.89 -1.57
CA THR A 500 -6.71 -18.08 -0.35
C THR A 500 -8.12 -17.74 0.15
N THR A 501 -8.27 -17.56 1.47
CA THR A 501 -9.58 -17.30 2.11
C THR A 501 -10.18 -15.94 1.76
N GLN A 502 -9.41 -15.06 1.12
CA GLN A 502 -9.88 -13.78 0.62
C GLN A 502 -10.59 -13.90 -0.74
N VAL A 503 -10.37 -15.00 -1.47
CA VAL A 503 -11.06 -15.30 -2.73
C VAL A 503 -12.21 -16.26 -2.43
N ARG A 504 -13.41 -15.71 -2.23
CA ARG A 504 -14.63 -16.47 -2.00
C ARG A 504 -15.63 -16.14 -3.08
N PHE A 505 -15.94 -17.12 -3.93
CA PHE A 505 -16.80 -16.89 -5.09
C PHE A 505 -18.27 -16.75 -4.69
N ALA A 506 -18.69 -17.36 -3.56
CA ALA A 506 -20.04 -17.26 -3.04
C ALA A 506 -20.22 -16.10 -2.02
N ALA A 507 -19.22 -15.24 -1.84
CA ALA A 507 -19.31 -14.13 -0.90
C ALA A 507 -20.48 -13.19 -1.21
N GLY A 508 -21.43 -13.07 -0.27
CA GLY A 508 -22.64 -12.27 -0.44
C GLY A 508 -23.75 -12.95 -1.24
N ASN A 509 -23.56 -14.20 -1.66
CA ASN A 509 -24.62 -15.02 -2.25
C ASN A 509 -25.46 -15.67 -1.15
N GLU A 510 -26.69 -15.20 -1.00
CA GLU A 510 -27.64 -15.67 0.02
C GLU A 510 -28.44 -16.91 -0.40
N LEU A 511 -28.14 -17.50 -1.57
CA LEU A 511 -28.79 -18.73 -2.00
C LEU A 511 -28.59 -19.83 -0.95
N SER A 512 -29.68 -20.49 -0.58
CA SER A 512 -29.67 -21.64 0.32
C SER A 512 -30.10 -22.92 -0.38
N LEU A 513 -29.69 -24.06 0.20
CA LEU A 513 -30.21 -25.37 -0.17
C LEU A 513 -31.74 -25.42 0.01
N ASP A 514 -32.38 -26.39 -0.63
CA ASP A 514 -33.82 -26.61 -0.56
C ASP A 514 -34.21 -27.73 0.39
N GLY A 515 -35.53 -27.91 0.54
CA GLY A 515 -36.12 -28.98 1.33
C GLY A 515 -35.59 -28.98 2.75
N SER A 516 -35.09 -30.12 3.19
CA SER A 516 -34.52 -30.33 4.51
C SER A 516 -33.14 -29.70 4.71
N GLY A 517 -32.55 -29.07 3.68
CA GLY A 517 -31.33 -28.27 3.79
C GLY A 517 -31.57 -26.76 3.91
N LYS A 518 -32.83 -26.31 3.89
CA LYS A 518 -33.17 -24.88 3.90
C LYS A 518 -32.55 -24.15 5.09
N GLY A 519 -31.80 -23.09 4.80
CA GLY A 519 -31.05 -22.30 5.78
C GLY A 519 -29.53 -22.47 5.70
N VAL A 520 -29.05 -23.53 5.06
CA VAL A 520 -27.62 -23.68 4.71
C VAL A 520 -27.35 -22.92 3.43
N THR A 521 -26.57 -21.84 3.53
CA THR A 521 -26.27 -20.94 2.42
C THR A 521 -25.01 -21.34 1.66
N PHE A 522 -24.85 -20.83 0.44
CA PHE A 522 -23.65 -21.08 -0.37
C PHE A 522 -22.36 -20.57 0.30
N ASP A 523 -22.37 -19.35 0.83
CA ASP A 523 -21.26 -18.81 1.64
C ASP A 523 -20.91 -19.73 2.84
N ARG A 524 -21.89 -20.42 3.43
CA ARG A 524 -21.67 -21.32 4.57
C ARG A 524 -20.99 -22.63 4.16
N ILE A 525 -21.36 -23.19 3.02
CA ILE A 525 -20.67 -24.37 2.46
C ILE A 525 -19.23 -24.02 2.07
N GLU A 526 -19.01 -22.88 1.40
CA GLU A 526 -17.66 -22.44 1.01
C GLU A 526 -16.76 -22.26 2.24
N ARG A 527 -17.26 -21.64 3.32
CA ARG A 527 -16.54 -21.54 4.60
C ARG A 527 -16.30 -22.89 5.27
N ALA A 528 -17.22 -23.83 5.13
CA ALA A 528 -17.07 -25.16 5.73
C ALA A 528 -15.92 -25.92 5.05
N VAL A 529 -15.80 -25.81 3.73
CA VAL A 529 -14.65 -26.32 2.97
C VAL A 529 -13.35 -25.63 3.40
N GLU A 530 -13.34 -24.30 3.54
CA GLU A 530 -12.18 -23.57 4.05
C GLU A 530 -11.77 -24.03 5.46
N ALA A 531 -12.74 -24.29 6.34
CA ALA A 531 -12.50 -24.77 7.69
C ALA A 531 -11.90 -26.18 7.72
N GLU A 532 -12.41 -27.10 6.90
CA GLU A 532 -11.84 -28.45 6.75
C GLU A 532 -10.41 -28.37 6.18
N ASN A 533 -10.16 -27.52 5.19
CA ASN A 533 -8.82 -27.29 4.66
C ASN A 533 -7.85 -26.73 5.71
N ALA A 534 -8.31 -25.79 6.54
CA ALA A 534 -7.50 -25.16 7.59
C ALA A 534 -7.26 -26.09 8.79
N ALA A 535 -8.06 -27.14 8.95
CA ALA A 535 -7.88 -28.15 10.00
C ALA A 535 -6.76 -29.15 9.69
N ILE A 536 -6.28 -29.22 8.44
CA ILE A 536 -5.12 -30.03 8.04
C ILE A 536 -3.85 -29.34 8.57
N VAL A 537 -3.13 -30.01 9.47
CA VAL A 537 -1.96 -29.44 10.16
C VAL A 537 -0.65 -29.86 9.50
N PRO A 538 0.45 -29.12 9.71
CA PRO A 538 1.77 -29.54 9.24
C PRO A 538 2.14 -30.93 9.78
N GLY A 539 2.33 -31.89 8.88
CA GLY A 539 2.63 -33.29 9.20
C GLY A 539 1.52 -34.28 8.85
N ASP A 540 0.30 -33.82 8.55
CA ASP A 540 -0.73 -34.66 7.96
C ASP A 540 -0.39 -34.97 6.50
N ASP A 541 -0.57 -36.23 6.08
CA ASP A 541 -0.57 -36.58 4.67
C ASP A 541 -1.91 -36.13 4.07
N TYR A 542 -1.90 -35.44 2.94
CA TYR A 542 -3.13 -34.98 2.29
C TYR A 542 -3.00 -34.89 0.77
N VAL A 543 -4.14 -35.05 0.10
CA VAL A 543 -4.30 -34.77 -1.34
C VAL A 543 -5.27 -33.61 -1.54
N THR A 544 -5.05 -32.84 -2.60
CA THR A 544 -5.89 -31.71 -2.99
C THR A 544 -6.69 -32.04 -4.22
N VAL A 545 -8.02 -31.96 -4.10
CA VAL A 545 -8.95 -32.05 -5.23
C VAL A 545 -9.44 -30.65 -5.57
N ILE A 546 -9.50 -30.32 -6.87
CA ILE A 546 -10.10 -29.07 -7.32
C ILE A 546 -11.52 -29.35 -7.80
N TYR A 547 -12.52 -28.75 -7.16
CA TYR A 547 -13.89 -28.77 -7.65
C TYR A 547 -14.14 -27.58 -8.58
N ALA A 548 -14.42 -27.84 -9.86
CA ALA A 548 -14.64 -26.83 -10.89
C ALA A 548 -16.13 -26.71 -11.27
N GLY A 549 -16.75 -25.58 -10.95
CA GLY A 549 -18.19 -25.33 -11.16
C GLY A 549 -18.55 -23.88 -11.49
N PRO A 550 -19.83 -23.58 -11.77
CA PRO A 550 -20.31 -22.24 -12.13
C PRO A 550 -20.70 -21.42 -10.88
N PHE A 551 -19.72 -20.82 -10.20
CA PHE A 551 -19.93 -20.06 -8.97
C PHE A 551 -20.48 -18.64 -9.21
N THR A 552 -20.45 -18.15 -10.45
CA THR A 552 -21.03 -16.85 -10.83
C THR A 552 -22.25 -17.05 -11.73
N ALA A 553 -23.24 -16.17 -11.59
CA ALA A 553 -24.38 -16.08 -12.50
C ALA A 553 -25.03 -14.70 -12.40
N THR A 554 -25.88 -14.36 -13.37
CA THR A 554 -26.68 -13.12 -13.35
C THR A 554 -27.73 -13.07 -12.24
N SER A 555 -28.19 -14.23 -11.76
CA SER A 555 -29.09 -14.35 -10.61
C SER A 555 -28.53 -15.37 -9.61
N PRO A 556 -28.81 -15.25 -8.30
CA PRO A 556 -28.37 -16.25 -7.31
C PRO A 556 -28.79 -17.67 -7.68
N GLU A 557 -30.03 -17.86 -8.16
CA GLU A 557 -30.54 -19.17 -8.60
C GLU A 557 -29.70 -19.84 -9.71
N GLY A 558 -29.05 -19.05 -10.59
CA GLY A 558 -28.15 -19.61 -11.61
C GLY A 558 -26.91 -20.31 -11.03
N THR A 559 -26.57 -20.04 -9.76
CA THR A 559 -25.46 -20.70 -9.05
C THR A 559 -25.89 -21.95 -8.27
N ARG A 560 -27.18 -22.34 -8.31
CA ARG A 560 -27.73 -23.49 -7.59
C ARG A 560 -26.99 -24.78 -7.83
N LYS A 561 -26.61 -25.03 -9.09
CA LYS A 561 -25.79 -26.19 -9.43
C LYS A 561 -24.48 -26.20 -8.64
N ALA A 562 -23.77 -25.08 -8.61
CA ALA A 562 -22.50 -24.99 -7.91
C ALA A 562 -22.65 -25.17 -6.39
N LEU A 563 -23.72 -24.63 -5.80
CA LEU A 563 -24.06 -24.84 -4.40
C LEU A 563 -24.29 -26.33 -4.08
N GLU A 564 -25.15 -27.01 -4.85
CA GLU A 564 -25.50 -28.41 -4.61
C GLU A 564 -24.30 -29.35 -4.84
N GLU A 565 -23.54 -29.15 -5.93
CA GLU A 565 -22.34 -29.94 -6.19
C GLU A 565 -21.23 -29.69 -5.16
N LEU A 566 -20.96 -28.43 -4.77
CA LEU A 566 -19.99 -28.15 -3.70
C LEU A 566 -20.43 -28.76 -2.37
N THR A 567 -21.74 -28.81 -2.11
CA THR A 567 -22.29 -29.47 -0.92
C THR A 567 -21.94 -30.96 -0.92
N GLY A 568 -22.08 -31.66 -2.05
CA GLY A 568 -21.67 -33.06 -2.17
C GLY A 568 -20.18 -33.28 -1.97
N VAL A 569 -19.34 -32.41 -2.55
CA VAL A 569 -17.89 -32.41 -2.36
C VAL A 569 -17.53 -32.22 -0.88
N TYR A 570 -18.12 -31.22 -0.23
CA TYR A 570 -17.92 -30.93 1.19
C TYR A 570 -18.34 -32.12 2.08
N LEU A 571 -19.49 -32.74 1.79
CA LEU A 571 -19.96 -33.90 2.55
C LEU A 571 -18.96 -35.05 2.49
N TYR A 572 -18.33 -35.29 1.32
CA TYR A 572 -17.31 -36.32 1.21
C TYR A 572 -15.99 -35.92 1.90
N GLN A 573 -15.58 -34.66 1.78
CA GLN A 573 -14.43 -34.11 2.50
C GLN A 573 -14.59 -34.29 4.01
N HIS A 574 -15.71 -33.85 4.56
CA HIS A 574 -16.01 -33.97 5.98
C HIS A 574 -16.01 -35.43 6.43
N HIS A 575 -16.68 -36.30 5.69
CA HIS A 575 -16.72 -37.74 5.97
C HIS A 575 -15.32 -38.34 6.04
N THR A 576 -14.49 -38.07 5.03
CA THR A 576 -13.12 -38.59 4.93
C THR A 576 -12.20 -38.05 6.02
N ASN A 577 -12.25 -36.74 6.29
CA ASN A 577 -11.36 -36.11 7.25
C ASN A 577 -11.67 -36.49 8.70
N LYS A 578 -12.94 -36.81 9.00
CA LYS A 578 -13.40 -37.28 10.32
C LYS A 578 -13.17 -38.76 10.56
N LEU A 579 -13.02 -39.56 9.51
CA LEU A 579 -12.62 -40.95 9.64
C LEU A 579 -11.10 -41.07 9.87
N ASP A 580 -10.69 -42.20 10.44
CA ASP A 580 -9.29 -42.52 10.75
C ASP A 580 -8.48 -42.95 9.50
N PHE A 581 -8.73 -42.31 8.34
CA PHE A 581 -7.86 -42.44 7.17
C PHE A 581 -6.57 -41.66 7.37
N SER A 582 -5.46 -42.21 6.88
CA SER A 582 -4.12 -41.62 7.00
C SER A 582 -3.97 -40.39 6.10
N VAL A 583 -4.60 -40.41 4.91
CA VAL A 583 -4.53 -39.31 3.93
C VAL A 583 -5.78 -38.42 4.03
N LYS A 584 -5.61 -37.15 4.39
CA LYS A 584 -6.69 -36.15 4.44
C LYS A 584 -7.04 -35.61 3.06
N LEU A 585 -8.26 -35.08 2.92
CA LEU A 585 -8.76 -34.46 1.70
C LEU A 585 -8.85 -32.93 1.87
N LYS A 586 -8.07 -32.23 1.06
CA LYS A 586 -8.17 -30.78 0.84
C LYS A 586 -8.96 -30.50 -0.43
N VAL A 587 -9.83 -29.50 -0.41
CA VAL A 587 -10.68 -29.15 -1.56
C VAL A 587 -10.48 -27.68 -1.93
N LEU A 588 -10.14 -27.39 -3.18
CA LEU A 588 -10.11 -26.01 -3.70
C LEU A 588 -11.27 -25.81 -4.68
N ALA A 589 -11.99 -24.70 -4.54
CA ALA A 589 -13.02 -24.32 -5.49
C ALA A 589 -12.40 -23.63 -6.71
N ALA A 590 -12.91 -23.94 -7.91
CA ALA A 590 -12.57 -23.24 -9.14
C ALA A 590 -13.83 -22.77 -9.86
N ASN A 591 -13.89 -21.48 -10.21
CA ASN A 591 -15.01 -20.91 -10.93
C ASN A 591 -14.76 -20.88 -12.44
N GLY A 592 -15.62 -21.59 -13.19
CA GLY A 592 -15.67 -21.58 -14.65
C GLY A 592 -16.53 -20.48 -15.26
N GLY A 593 -17.04 -19.55 -14.46
CA GLY A 593 -17.93 -18.48 -14.89
C GLY A 593 -19.39 -18.94 -15.01
N GLN A 594 -20.27 -18.00 -15.36
CA GLN A 594 -21.67 -18.30 -15.62
C GLN A 594 -21.80 -19.41 -16.65
N ASP A 595 -22.60 -20.43 -16.32
CA ASP A 595 -22.87 -21.58 -17.18
C ASP A 595 -21.58 -22.26 -17.70
N MET A 596 -20.49 -22.18 -16.93
CA MET A 596 -19.17 -22.71 -17.29
C MET A 596 -18.64 -22.17 -18.63
N LEU A 597 -19.07 -20.98 -19.07
CA LEU A 597 -18.69 -20.45 -20.39
C LEU A 597 -17.23 -19.94 -20.46
N GLN A 598 -16.53 -19.88 -19.32
CA GLN A 598 -15.11 -19.52 -19.18
C GLN A 598 -14.28 -20.74 -18.71
N GLN A 599 -14.61 -21.95 -19.20
CA GLN A 599 -13.88 -23.19 -18.92
C GLN A 599 -12.38 -23.08 -19.19
N ILE A 600 -11.98 -22.57 -20.37
CA ILE A 600 -10.56 -22.50 -20.76
C ILE A 600 -9.74 -21.62 -19.81
N PRO A 601 -10.13 -20.36 -19.51
CA PRO A 601 -9.42 -19.57 -18.51
C PRO A 601 -9.36 -20.21 -17.12
N ALA A 602 -10.45 -20.85 -16.67
CA ALA A 602 -10.48 -21.52 -15.37
C ALA A 602 -9.51 -22.72 -15.33
N VAL A 603 -9.52 -23.58 -16.36
CA VAL A 603 -8.59 -24.71 -16.48
C VAL A 603 -7.13 -24.26 -16.53
N ARG A 604 -6.82 -23.18 -17.25
CA ARG A 604 -5.45 -22.62 -17.24
C ARG A 604 -5.01 -22.23 -15.82
N LYS A 605 -5.91 -21.67 -15.01
CA LYS A 605 -5.63 -21.36 -13.60
C LYS A 605 -5.50 -22.61 -12.73
N ILE A 606 -6.29 -23.64 -12.99
CA ILE A 606 -6.13 -24.95 -12.35
C ILE A 606 -4.73 -25.52 -12.59
N ILE A 607 -4.27 -25.50 -13.84
CA ILE A 607 -2.94 -25.99 -14.23
C ILE A 607 -1.83 -25.15 -13.56
N GLU A 608 -1.97 -23.82 -13.53
CA GLU A 608 -1.04 -22.94 -12.82
C GLU A 608 -0.94 -23.26 -11.32
N VAL A 609 -2.05 -23.62 -10.68
CA VAL A 609 -2.08 -24.02 -9.26
C VAL A 609 -1.45 -25.39 -9.07
N ALA A 610 -1.81 -26.38 -9.88
CA ALA A 610 -1.24 -27.73 -9.81
C ALA A 610 0.28 -27.76 -10.05
N ALA A 611 0.80 -26.86 -10.89
CA ALA A 611 2.23 -26.71 -11.11
C ALA A 611 2.97 -26.16 -9.88
N LYS A 612 2.29 -25.41 -9.00
CA LYS A 612 2.85 -24.84 -7.76
C LYS A 612 2.62 -25.75 -6.55
N ASP A 613 1.51 -26.48 -6.52
CA ASP A 613 1.08 -27.35 -5.42
C ASP A 613 1.00 -28.81 -5.89
N PRO A 614 2.04 -29.64 -5.64
CA PRO A 614 2.07 -31.04 -6.08
C PRO A 614 1.07 -31.94 -5.36
N SER A 615 0.39 -31.45 -4.31
CA SER A 615 -0.72 -32.20 -3.68
C SER A 615 -1.97 -32.21 -4.56
N VAL A 616 -2.06 -31.36 -5.59
CA VAL A 616 -3.20 -31.36 -6.52
C VAL A 616 -3.18 -32.62 -7.37
N VAL A 617 -4.18 -33.49 -7.18
CA VAL A 617 -4.24 -34.82 -7.80
C VAL A 617 -5.21 -34.92 -8.97
N GLY A 618 -6.12 -33.96 -9.13
CA GLY A 618 -7.11 -33.97 -10.20
C GLY A 618 -8.26 -32.99 -9.99
N VAL A 619 -9.21 -33.03 -10.92
CA VAL A 619 -10.38 -32.15 -10.96
C VAL A 619 -11.66 -32.95 -10.82
N VAL A 620 -12.59 -32.48 -10.00
CA VAL A 620 -13.98 -32.92 -9.94
C VAL A 620 -14.87 -31.83 -10.52
N GLY A 621 -15.88 -32.19 -11.32
CA GLY A 621 -16.82 -31.22 -11.88
C GLY A 621 -16.62 -31.04 -13.38
N LEU A 622 -16.53 -29.79 -13.87
CA LEU A 622 -16.63 -29.45 -15.30
C LEU A 622 -17.94 -29.96 -15.95
N GLY A 623 -18.98 -30.19 -15.14
CA GLY A 623 -20.18 -30.95 -15.51
C GLY A 623 -21.15 -30.27 -16.50
N ARG A 624 -20.69 -29.32 -17.32
CA ARG A 624 -21.48 -28.73 -18.38
C ARG A 624 -20.78 -28.96 -19.72
N ASP A 625 -21.52 -29.57 -20.64
CA ASP A 625 -21.05 -29.77 -22.01
C ASP A 625 -21.12 -28.44 -22.78
N THR A 626 -19.94 -27.92 -23.12
CA THR A 626 -19.80 -26.72 -23.94
C THR A 626 -18.91 -26.98 -25.14
N THR A 627 -18.88 -26.06 -26.11
CA THR A 627 -17.93 -26.15 -27.23
C THR A 627 -16.47 -26.08 -26.80
N ASP A 628 -16.20 -25.59 -25.59
CA ASP A 628 -14.86 -25.51 -25.01
C ASP A 628 -14.45 -26.78 -24.25
N SER A 629 -15.41 -27.67 -23.94
CA SER A 629 -15.15 -28.89 -23.15
C SER A 629 -14.02 -29.76 -23.73
N PRO A 630 -13.91 -30.01 -25.05
CA PRO A 630 -12.79 -30.77 -25.61
C PRO A 630 -11.42 -30.14 -25.30
N GLU A 631 -11.24 -28.84 -25.59
CA GLU A 631 -9.97 -28.14 -25.35
C GLU A 631 -9.67 -28.06 -23.83
N ALA A 632 -10.69 -27.87 -23.00
CA ALA A 632 -10.54 -27.85 -21.54
C ALA A 632 -10.03 -29.20 -21.01
N THR A 633 -10.58 -30.32 -21.50
CA THR A 633 -10.14 -31.67 -21.13
C THR A 633 -8.74 -31.98 -21.66
N GLU A 634 -8.43 -31.58 -22.89
CA GLU A 634 -7.12 -31.72 -23.52
C GLU A 634 -6.03 -31.01 -22.71
N LEU A 635 -6.25 -29.75 -22.31
CA LEU A 635 -5.30 -28.99 -21.50
C LEU A 635 -5.00 -29.66 -20.15
N LEU A 636 -6.00 -30.26 -19.51
CA LEU A 636 -5.81 -31.03 -18.27
C LEU A 636 -5.05 -32.33 -18.54
N GLN A 637 -5.31 -32.99 -19.67
CA GLN A 637 -4.61 -34.20 -20.08
C GLN A 637 -3.12 -33.93 -20.29
N GLU A 638 -2.79 -32.85 -21.02
CA GLU A 638 -1.42 -32.40 -21.25
C GLU A 638 -0.70 -32.04 -19.94
N ALA A 639 -1.44 -31.51 -18.96
CA ALA A 639 -0.94 -31.21 -17.62
C ALA A 639 -0.86 -32.44 -16.70
N GLY A 640 -1.28 -33.63 -17.15
CA GLY A 640 -1.27 -34.85 -16.35
C GLY A 640 -2.33 -34.91 -15.25
N LEU A 641 -3.41 -34.13 -15.38
CA LEU A 641 -4.50 -34.06 -14.41
C LEU A 641 -5.73 -34.85 -14.90
N PRO A 642 -6.19 -35.86 -14.13
CA PRO A 642 -7.45 -36.53 -14.40
C PRO A 642 -8.66 -35.65 -14.03
N VAL A 643 -9.77 -35.88 -14.73
CA VAL A 643 -11.07 -35.25 -14.48
C VAL A 643 -12.08 -36.35 -14.15
N VAL A 644 -12.68 -36.26 -12.97
CA VAL A 644 -13.88 -37.03 -12.62
C VAL A 644 -15.09 -36.12 -12.77
N ASP A 645 -15.78 -36.25 -13.89
CA ASP A 645 -16.90 -35.39 -14.24
C ASP A 645 -18.17 -35.81 -13.53
N THR A 646 -18.91 -34.81 -13.04
CA THR A 646 -20.17 -35.00 -12.34
C THR A 646 -21.34 -35.23 -13.29
N THR A 647 -21.76 -34.21 -14.04
CA THR A 647 -23.05 -34.19 -14.77
C THR A 647 -22.96 -33.97 -16.27
N ASN A 648 -21.77 -33.90 -16.86
CA ASN A 648 -21.62 -33.79 -18.31
C ASN A 648 -21.89 -35.17 -18.94
N SER A 649 -22.96 -35.24 -19.72
CA SER A 649 -23.41 -36.46 -20.40
C SER A 649 -22.78 -36.65 -21.79
N GLY A 650 -21.86 -35.77 -22.21
CA GLY A 650 -21.16 -35.85 -23.49
C GLY A 650 -20.23 -37.07 -23.58
N GLY A 651 -20.74 -38.20 -24.09
CA GLY A 651 -20.01 -39.46 -24.20
C GLY A 651 -18.81 -39.43 -25.15
N TYR A 652 -18.64 -38.35 -25.92
CA TYR A 652 -17.50 -38.13 -26.80
C TYR A 652 -16.21 -37.75 -26.05
N LEU A 653 -16.32 -37.19 -24.83
CA LEU A 653 -15.14 -36.77 -24.05
C LEU A 653 -14.28 -37.96 -23.64
N ALA A 654 -14.89 -39.04 -23.14
CA ALA A 654 -14.18 -40.28 -22.82
C ALA A 654 -13.54 -40.95 -24.05
N LYS A 655 -14.17 -40.80 -25.23
CA LYS A 655 -13.64 -41.32 -26.50
C LYS A 655 -12.46 -40.50 -27.01
N GLY A 656 -12.44 -39.20 -26.71
CA GLY A 656 -11.36 -38.29 -27.13
C GLY A 656 -10.19 -38.24 -26.16
N TYR A 657 -10.43 -38.43 -24.86
CA TYR A 657 -9.46 -38.11 -23.81
C TYR A 657 -9.41 -39.19 -22.73
N SER A 658 -8.21 -39.72 -22.48
CA SER A 658 -7.96 -40.79 -21.51
C SER A 658 -7.93 -40.31 -20.05
N ASN A 659 -7.86 -39.00 -19.81
CA ASN A 659 -7.94 -38.41 -18.47
C ASN A 659 -9.38 -38.12 -18.03
N TYR A 660 -10.39 -38.40 -18.87
CA TYR A 660 -11.79 -38.11 -18.58
C TYR A 660 -12.53 -39.35 -18.02
N PHE A 661 -13.15 -39.19 -16.86
CA PHE A 661 -13.92 -40.22 -16.18
C PHE A 661 -15.31 -39.66 -15.83
N GLY A 662 -16.33 -40.00 -16.62
CA GLY A 662 -17.70 -39.54 -16.39
C GLY A 662 -18.41 -40.41 -15.36
N ILE A 663 -19.20 -39.81 -14.47
CA ILE A 663 -20.14 -40.53 -13.59
C ILE A 663 -21.57 -40.45 -14.10
N ALA A 664 -21.91 -39.38 -14.81
CA ALA A 664 -23.19 -39.24 -15.48
C ALA A 664 -23.37 -40.28 -16.60
N ALA A 665 -24.60 -40.78 -16.74
CA ALA A 665 -24.95 -41.56 -17.92
C ALA A 665 -24.78 -40.73 -19.19
N THR A 666 -24.07 -41.32 -20.15
CA THR A 666 -23.84 -40.69 -21.44
C THR A 666 -25.15 -40.43 -22.18
N ASP A 667 -25.17 -39.40 -23.02
CA ASP A 667 -26.30 -39.09 -23.90
C ASP A 667 -26.72 -40.32 -24.74
N GLU A 668 -25.78 -41.16 -25.13
CA GLU A 668 -26.07 -42.43 -25.79
C GLU A 668 -26.73 -43.49 -24.89
N GLU A 669 -26.28 -43.66 -23.65
CA GLU A 669 -26.93 -44.58 -22.70
C GLU A 669 -28.35 -44.12 -22.35
N GLN A 670 -28.54 -42.81 -22.19
CA GLN A 670 -29.84 -42.19 -21.97
C GLN A 670 -30.77 -42.44 -23.16
N ALA A 671 -30.29 -42.20 -24.38
CA ALA A 671 -31.05 -42.45 -25.61
C ALA A 671 -31.38 -43.94 -25.79
N ASP A 672 -30.46 -44.86 -25.48
CA ASP A 672 -30.72 -46.30 -25.54
C ASP A 672 -31.77 -46.76 -24.53
N ALA A 673 -31.77 -46.20 -23.31
CA ALA A 673 -32.82 -46.43 -22.32
C ALA A 673 -34.17 -45.89 -22.80
N MET A 674 -34.20 -44.65 -23.29
CA MET A 674 -35.40 -44.01 -23.83
C MET A 674 -35.95 -44.77 -25.05
N ALA A 675 -35.09 -45.39 -25.86
CA ALA A 675 -35.48 -46.20 -27.02
C ALA A 675 -36.42 -47.38 -26.64
N LEU A 676 -36.33 -47.88 -25.40
CA LEU A 676 -37.21 -48.95 -24.92
C LEU A 676 -38.66 -48.47 -24.81
N VAL A 677 -38.85 -47.23 -24.38
CA VAL A 677 -40.14 -46.55 -24.27
C VAL A 677 -40.62 -46.14 -25.67
N ALA A 678 -39.75 -45.50 -26.44
CA ALA A 678 -40.07 -45.01 -27.78
C ALA A 678 -40.54 -46.12 -28.73
N ARG A 679 -39.96 -47.33 -28.65
CA ARG A 679 -40.42 -48.49 -29.44
C ARG A 679 -41.86 -48.91 -29.10
N GLN A 680 -42.22 -48.86 -27.83
CA GLN A 680 -43.59 -49.19 -27.39
C GLN A 680 -44.59 -48.13 -27.86
N VAL A 681 -44.20 -46.85 -27.80
CA VAL A 681 -45.01 -45.73 -28.33
C VAL A 681 -45.19 -45.85 -29.84
N ALA A 682 -44.11 -46.11 -30.59
CA ALA A 682 -44.20 -46.35 -32.03
C ALA A 682 -45.11 -47.53 -32.39
N GLY A 683 -45.09 -48.60 -31.58
CA GLY A 683 -45.94 -49.78 -31.77
C GLY A 683 -47.45 -49.53 -31.61
N LYS A 684 -47.87 -48.39 -31.02
CA LYS A 684 -49.27 -48.00 -30.90
C LYS A 684 -49.86 -47.42 -32.21
N SER A 685 -49.03 -47.11 -33.21
CA SER A 685 -49.43 -46.50 -34.49
C SER A 685 -48.96 -47.33 -35.69
N ALA A 686 -49.77 -47.42 -36.76
CA ALA A 686 -49.40 -48.14 -37.98
C ALA A 686 -48.34 -47.38 -38.81
N HIS A 687 -48.29 -46.05 -38.70
CA HIS A 687 -47.35 -45.18 -39.41
C HIS A 687 -46.76 -44.13 -38.46
N PRO A 688 -45.95 -44.55 -37.46
CA PRO A 688 -45.47 -43.67 -36.41
C PRO A 688 -44.55 -42.58 -36.98
N ARG A 689 -44.86 -41.31 -36.73
CA ARG A 689 -44.09 -40.15 -37.17
C ARG A 689 -43.56 -39.39 -35.97
N ALA A 690 -42.32 -38.94 -36.07
CA ALA A 690 -41.71 -38.13 -35.04
C ALA A 690 -40.97 -36.93 -35.61
N LEU A 691 -40.72 -35.96 -34.75
CA LEU A 691 -39.94 -34.77 -35.07
C LEU A 691 -38.92 -34.50 -33.96
N VAL A 692 -37.80 -33.88 -34.33
CA VAL A 692 -36.82 -33.37 -33.37
C VAL A 692 -36.95 -31.85 -33.35
N LEU A 693 -37.14 -31.30 -32.15
CA LEU A 693 -37.14 -29.86 -31.91
C LEU A 693 -35.87 -29.52 -31.15
N SER A 694 -34.99 -28.74 -31.77
CA SER A 694 -33.67 -28.43 -31.22
C SER A 694 -33.44 -26.93 -31.17
N ARG A 695 -32.62 -26.49 -30.21
CA ARG A 695 -32.18 -25.11 -30.14
C ARG A 695 -31.24 -24.79 -31.30
N ARG A 696 -31.48 -23.68 -31.99
CA ARG A 696 -30.53 -23.09 -32.91
C ARG A 696 -29.49 -22.32 -32.12
N LEU A 697 -28.21 -22.69 -32.29
CA LEU A 697 -27.11 -21.95 -31.70
C LEU A 697 -26.97 -20.57 -32.35
N GLY A 698 -26.93 -19.52 -31.52
CA GLY A 698 -26.65 -18.16 -31.94
C GLY A 698 -25.15 -17.82 -31.93
N ASN A 699 -24.80 -16.59 -32.31
CA ASN A 699 -23.42 -16.10 -32.17
C ASN A 699 -23.04 -16.07 -30.67
N ASN A 700 -21.93 -16.73 -30.33
CA ASN A 700 -21.42 -16.91 -28.96
C ASN A 700 -22.19 -17.90 -28.08
N ASP A 701 -23.15 -18.66 -28.63
CA ASP A 701 -23.78 -19.76 -27.91
C ASP A 701 -22.83 -20.97 -27.91
N LYS A 702 -22.44 -21.44 -26.72
CA LYS A 702 -21.52 -22.56 -26.54
C LYS A 702 -22.21 -23.86 -26.12
N ASP A 703 -23.53 -23.94 -26.21
CA ASP A 703 -24.32 -25.08 -25.69
C ASP A 703 -24.20 -26.35 -26.57
N GLN A 704 -23.11 -27.11 -26.36
CA GLN A 704 -22.83 -28.35 -27.09
C GLN A 704 -23.81 -29.49 -26.72
N TYR A 705 -24.32 -29.51 -25.48
CA TYR A 705 -25.30 -30.50 -25.04
C TYR A 705 -26.53 -30.56 -25.95
N THR A 706 -27.11 -29.42 -26.32
CA THR A 706 -28.31 -29.40 -27.17
C THR A 706 -28.05 -29.95 -28.58
N VAL A 707 -26.82 -29.78 -29.09
CA VAL A 707 -26.37 -30.33 -30.37
C VAL A 707 -26.27 -31.85 -30.27
N GLU A 708 -25.72 -32.35 -29.16
CA GLU A 708 -25.55 -33.77 -28.93
C GLU A 708 -26.88 -34.48 -28.69
N GLN A 709 -27.76 -33.90 -27.86
CA GLN A 709 -29.13 -34.35 -27.66
C GLN A 709 -29.92 -34.45 -28.96
N ARG A 710 -29.76 -33.48 -29.87
CA ARG A 710 -30.36 -33.54 -31.21
C ARG A 710 -29.83 -34.75 -31.99
N ARG A 711 -28.53 -35.03 -31.94
CA ARG A 711 -27.90 -36.16 -32.62
C ARG A 711 -28.41 -37.50 -32.08
N VAL A 712 -28.32 -37.71 -30.76
CA VAL A 712 -28.70 -38.98 -30.13
C VAL A 712 -30.22 -39.20 -30.18
N GLY A 713 -31.03 -38.16 -29.98
CA GLY A 713 -32.49 -38.23 -30.07
C GLY A 713 -32.97 -38.58 -31.48
N SER A 714 -32.36 -37.98 -32.50
CA SER A 714 -32.65 -38.32 -33.91
C SER A 714 -32.34 -39.79 -34.22
N ALA A 715 -31.21 -40.30 -33.73
CA ALA A 715 -30.81 -41.69 -33.93
C ALA A 715 -31.74 -42.65 -33.18
N MET A 716 -32.10 -42.31 -31.94
CA MET A 716 -33.01 -43.07 -31.09
C MET A 716 -34.38 -43.23 -31.73
N LEU A 717 -34.99 -42.13 -32.19
CA LEU A 717 -36.32 -42.17 -32.82
C LEU A 717 -36.33 -43.03 -34.10
N LYS A 718 -35.29 -42.92 -34.95
CA LYS A 718 -35.15 -43.78 -36.14
C LYS A 718 -35.03 -45.25 -35.75
N LYS A 719 -34.18 -45.57 -34.77
CA LYS A 719 -33.98 -46.94 -34.25
C LYS A 719 -35.25 -47.48 -33.58
N ALA A 720 -36.11 -46.61 -33.05
CA ALA A 720 -37.39 -46.98 -32.46
C ALA A 720 -38.51 -47.24 -33.49
N GLY A 721 -38.29 -46.93 -34.78
CA GLY A 721 -39.24 -47.20 -35.86
C GLY A 721 -40.04 -46.00 -36.35
N PHE A 722 -39.76 -44.77 -35.85
CA PHE A 722 -40.45 -43.57 -36.32
C PHE A 722 -39.93 -43.09 -37.68
N LYS A 723 -40.84 -42.62 -38.53
CA LYS A 723 -40.48 -41.80 -39.69
C LYS A 723 -40.25 -40.35 -39.24
N LEU A 724 -39.03 -39.84 -39.40
CA LEU A 724 -38.70 -38.47 -39.02
C LEU A 724 -39.20 -37.44 -40.04
N SER A 725 -39.85 -36.40 -39.53
CA SER A 725 -40.11 -35.15 -40.25
C SER A 725 -38.86 -34.26 -40.34
N GLU A 726 -38.95 -33.16 -41.07
CA GLU A 726 -37.89 -32.14 -41.08
C GLU A 726 -37.58 -31.64 -39.66
N LEU A 727 -36.29 -31.40 -39.38
CA LEU A 727 -35.83 -30.82 -38.11
C LEU A 727 -36.55 -29.48 -37.88
N ALA A 728 -37.15 -29.30 -36.71
CA ALA A 728 -37.60 -27.99 -36.27
C ALA A 728 -36.54 -27.37 -35.36
N GLU A 729 -36.32 -26.08 -35.54
CA GLU A 729 -35.42 -25.32 -34.69
C GLU A 729 -36.15 -24.16 -34.04
N TYR A 730 -35.77 -23.85 -32.80
CA TYR A 730 -36.21 -22.64 -32.10
C TYR A 730 -35.00 -21.77 -31.76
N SER A 731 -35.21 -20.46 -31.66
CA SER A 731 -34.18 -19.51 -31.26
C SER A 731 -34.46 -19.00 -29.85
N LEU A 732 -33.45 -18.44 -29.18
CA LEU A 732 -33.69 -17.70 -27.96
C LEU A 732 -34.03 -16.24 -28.29
N GLY A 733 -35.12 -15.77 -27.71
CA GLY A 733 -35.59 -14.39 -27.79
C GLY A 733 -34.88 -13.46 -26.80
N ARG A 734 -35.45 -12.27 -26.60
CA ARG A 734 -34.93 -11.30 -25.63
C ARG A 734 -35.00 -11.88 -24.21
N ARG A 735 -33.92 -11.73 -23.44
CA ARG A 735 -33.76 -12.30 -22.08
C ARG A 735 -33.60 -13.83 -22.05
N ASN A 736 -33.08 -14.42 -23.12
CA ASN A 736 -32.70 -15.84 -23.15
C ASN A 736 -33.88 -16.83 -23.02
N SER A 737 -35.10 -16.40 -23.36
CA SER A 737 -36.30 -17.26 -23.36
C SER A 737 -36.50 -17.93 -24.72
N ALA A 738 -36.86 -19.22 -24.76
CA ALA A 738 -37.17 -19.90 -26.02
C ALA A 738 -38.32 -19.23 -26.81
N ASP A 739 -38.11 -18.96 -28.09
CA ASP A 739 -39.13 -18.54 -29.05
C ASP A 739 -39.73 -19.80 -29.72
N LEU A 740 -40.76 -20.35 -29.08
CA LEU A 740 -41.39 -21.61 -29.47
C LEU A 740 -42.72 -21.44 -30.21
N ASP A 741 -43.21 -20.21 -30.35
CA ASP A 741 -44.53 -19.92 -30.89
C ASP A 741 -44.70 -20.48 -32.31
N LYS A 742 -43.83 -20.07 -33.24
CA LYS A 742 -43.89 -20.53 -34.64
C LYS A 742 -43.51 -22.01 -34.81
N PRO A 743 -42.42 -22.53 -34.19
CA PRO A 743 -42.07 -23.93 -34.32
C PRO A 743 -43.17 -24.87 -33.81
N VAL A 744 -43.76 -24.59 -32.64
CA VAL A 744 -44.82 -25.43 -32.07
C VAL A 744 -46.12 -25.29 -32.86
N GLN A 745 -46.49 -24.09 -33.30
CA GLN A 745 -47.65 -23.91 -34.19
C GLN A 745 -47.52 -24.77 -35.45
N LYS A 746 -46.35 -24.76 -36.12
CA LYS A 746 -46.10 -25.58 -37.32
C LYS A 746 -46.19 -27.09 -37.02
N ILE A 747 -45.72 -27.52 -35.84
CA ILE A 747 -45.85 -28.91 -35.39
C ILE A 747 -47.31 -29.30 -35.22
N CYS A 748 -48.11 -28.44 -34.59
CA CYS A 748 -49.52 -28.69 -34.32
C CYS A 748 -50.41 -28.59 -35.56
N GLU A 749 -50.07 -27.76 -36.54
CA GLU A 749 -50.82 -27.60 -37.81
C GLU A 749 -50.52 -28.72 -38.83
N ALA A 750 -49.47 -29.51 -38.62
CA ALA A 750 -49.17 -30.65 -39.48
C ALA A 750 -50.33 -31.66 -39.48
N ASP A 751 -50.68 -32.17 -40.67
CA ASP A 751 -51.73 -33.17 -40.87
C ASP A 751 -51.18 -34.46 -41.55
N PRO A 752 -51.16 -35.61 -40.85
CA PRO A 752 -51.46 -35.73 -39.41
C PRO A 752 -50.39 -35.01 -38.56
N ALA A 753 -50.64 -34.78 -37.27
CA ALA A 753 -49.63 -34.28 -36.32
C ALA A 753 -48.67 -35.41 -35.88
N PRO A 754 -47.41 -35.13 -35.49
CA PRO A 754 -46.47 -36.18 -35.10
C PRO A 754 -46.92 -36.90 -33.83
N ASP A 755 -46.71 -38.23 -33.78
CA ASP A 755 -47.01 -39.06 -32.61
C ASP A 755 -46.00 -38.80 -31.47
N ALA A 756 -44.77 -38.43 -31.83
CA ALA A 756 -43.71 -38.14 -30.89
C ALA A 756 -42.84 -36.93 -31.25
N LEU A 757 -42.31 -36.26 -30.23
CA LEU A 757 -41.37 -35.15 -30.32
C LEU A 757 -40.15 -35.47 -29.46
N TYR A 758 -38.94 -35.40 -30.02
CA TYR A 758 -37.72 -35.32 -29.19
C TYR A 758 -37.34 -33.85 -28.98
N PHE A 759 -37.37 -33.39 -27.74
CA PHE A 759 -36.97 -32.05 -27.36
C PHE A 759 -35.50 -32.03 -26.94
N ALA A 760 -34.66 -31.50 -27.83
CA ALA A 760 -33.23 -31.27 -27.62
C ALA A 760 -33.00 -29.82 -27.16
N GLY A 761 -33.52 -29.50 -25.97
CA GLY A 761 -33.41 -28.19 -25.32
C GLY A 761 -32.95 -28.31 -23.86
N ARG A 762 -33.08 -27.20 -23.12
CA ARG A 762 -32.74 -27.10 -21.69
C ARG A 762 -33.98 -27.01 -20.82
N VAL A 763 -33.83 -27.25 -19.53
CA VAL A 763 -34.93 -27.25 -18.54
C VAL A 763 -35.71 -25.93 -18.52
N GLU A 764 -35.04 -24.79 -18.69
CA GLU A 764 -35.65 -23.46 -18.74
C GLU A 764 -36.63 -23.27 -19.91
N ASP A 765 -36.52 -24.07 -20.97
CA ASP A 765 -37.33 -23.95 -22.17
C ASP A 765 -38.60 -24.83 -22.11
N VAL A 766 -38.62 -25.83 -21.21
CA VAL A 766 -39.67 -26.87 -21.15
C VAL A 766 -41.04 -26.29 -20.82
N ASN A 767 -41.14 -25.38 -19.84
CA ASN A 767 -42.44 -24.81 -19.45
C ASN A 767 -43.10 -24.06 -20.60
N ASN A 768 -42.31 -23.34 -21.41
CA ASN A 768 -42.83 -22.67 -22.60
C ASN A 768 -43.26 -23.68 -23.67
N LEU A 769 -42.45 -24.73 -23.90
CA LEU A 769 -42.82 -25.82 -24.81
C LEU A 769 -44.17 -26.45 -24.43
N MET A 770 -44.32 -26.82 -23.16
CA MET A 770 -45.53 -27.49 -22.67
C MET A 770 -46.76 -26.59 -22.79
N GLY A 771 -46.65 -25.32 -22.37
CA GLY A 771 -47.75 -24.36 -22.50
C GLY A 771 -48.17 -24.12 -23.96
N ARG A 772 -47.21 -24.10 -24.90
CA ARG A 772 -47.52 -23.96 -26.33
C ARG A 772 -48.12 -25.22 -26.94
N LEU A 773 -47.68 -26.41 -26.52
CA LEU A 773 -48.30 -27.67 -26.92
C LEU A 773 -49.74 -27.75 -26.40
N ALA A 774 -49.99 -27.35 -25.15
CA ALA A 774 -51.33 -27.34 -24.57
C ALA A 774 -52.31 -26.42 -25.33
N GLN A 775 -51.81 -25.28 -25.84
CA GLN A 775 -52.61 -24.34 -26.63
C GLN A 775 -52.81 -24.77 -28.09
N GLY A 776 -51.74 -25.18 -28.77
CA GLY A 776 -51.75 -25.43 -30.22
C GLY A 776 -52.16 -26.85 -30.62
N CYS A 777 -51.89 -27.84 -29.76
CA CYS A 777 -52.06 -29.26 -30.06
C CYS A 777 -53.22 -29.89 -29.26
N ALA A 778 -54.20 -29.11 -28.80
CA ALA A 778 -55.33 -29.60 -28.04
C ALA A 778 -56.08 -30.74 -28.78
N GLY A 779 -56.36 -31.85 -28.07
CA GLY A 779 -57.02 -33.03 -28.63
C GLY A 779 -56.11 -33.93 -29.50
N LYS A 780 -54.80 -33.66 -29.54
CA LYS A 780 -53.82 -34.46 -30.30
C LYS A 780 -52.86 -35.13 -29.33
N PRO A 781 -52.85 -36.48 -29.23
CA PRO A 781 -51.93 -37.19 -28.34
C PRO A 781 -50.49 -37.04 -28.85
N ILE A 782 -49.62 -36.43 -28.05
CA ILE A 782 -48.20 -36.23 -28.39
C ILE A 782 -47.33 -36.73 -27.25
N THR A 783 -46.36 -37.60 -27.57
CA THR A 783 -45.33 -38.00 -26.61
C THR A 783 -44.08 -37.14 -26.78
N VAL A 784 -43.61 -36.49 -25.72
CA VAL A 784 -42.36 -35.73 -25.71
C VAL A 784 -41.26 -36.55 -25.04
N PHE A 785 -40.12 -36.73 -25.70
CA PHE A 785 -38.91 -37.34 -25.16
C PHE A 785 -37.85 -36.27 -24.98
N THR A 786 -37.08 -36.31 -23.89
CA THR A 786 -35.97 -35.39 -23.66
C THR A 786 -34.90 -35.99 -22.74
N GLY A 787 -33.76 -35.31 -22.64
CA GLY A 787 -32.59 -35.74 -21.89
C GLY A 787 -32.62 -35.41 -20.41
N ASP A 788 -31.45 -35.47 -19.77
CA ASP A 788 -31.30 -35.45 -18.32
C ASP A 788 -31.47 -34.08 -17.65
N ASP A 789 -31.37 -32.99 -18.41
CA ASP A 789 -31.38 -31.63 -17.87
C ASP A 789 -32.68 -31.33 -17.07
N LEU A 790 -33.78 -32.01 -17.40
CA LEU A 790 -35.06 -31.94 -16.69
C LEU A 790 -35.04 -32.49 -15.27
N THR A 791 -33.99 -33.20 -14.85
CA THR A 791 -33.80 -33.60 -13.44
C THR A 791 -33.80 -32.41 -12.49
N LYS A 792 -33.47 -31.22 -13.00
CA LYS A 792 -33.46 -29.94 -12.27
C LYS A 792 -34.86 -29.30 -12.18
N ALA A 793 -35.81 -29.76 -12.98
CA ALA A 793 -37.12 -29.16 -13.11
C ALA A 793 -37.91 -29.31 -11.80
N ARG A 794 -38.57 -28.22 -11.40
CA ARG A 794 -39.60 -28.25 -10.36
C ARG A 794 -40.93 -28.05 -11.05
N PHE A 795 -41.57 -29.15 -11.38
CA PHE A 795 -42.93 -29.14 -11.89
C PHE A 795 -43.87 -28.70 -10.76
N ALA A 796 -44.20 -27.41 -10.72
CA ALA A 796 -45.21 -26.88 -9.83
C ALA A 796 -46.61 -27.11 -10.41
N ASP A 797 -47.64 -27.09 -9.56
CA ASP A 797 -49.06 -27.20 -9.96
C ASP A 797 -49.50 -26.19 -11.05
N SER A 798 -48.69 -25.15 -11.32
CA SER A 798 -48.94 -24.12 -12.34
C SER A 798 -48.33 -24.42 -13.72
N THR A 799 -47.80 -25.61 -13.98
CA THR A 799 -47.29 -25.96 -15.32
C THR A 799 -48.46 -26.43 -16.18
N ASP A 800 -48.81 -25.66 -17.21
CA ASP A 800 -49.85 -26.00 -18.19
C ASP A 800 -49.40 -27.19 -19.06
N LEU A 801 -49.49 -28.41 -18.53
CA LEU A 801 -49.44 -29.64 -19.32
C LEU A 801 -50.85 -29.94 -19.86
N ALA A 802 -50.96 -30.22 -21.16
CA ALA A 802 -52.20 -30.74 -21.72
C ALA A 802 -52.45 -32.19 -21.26
N GLU A 803 -53.71 -32.56 -21.05
CA GLU A 803 -54.12 -33.94 -20.70
C GLU A 803 -53.62 -34.97 -21.72
N ASP A 804 -53.51 -34.57 -23.00
CA ASP A 804 -53.07 -35.41 -24.11
C ASP A 804 -51.54 -35.45 -24.33
N VAL A 805 -50.74 -34.78 -23.49
CA VAL A 805 -49.27 -34.75 -23.64
C VAL A 805 -48.60 -35.57 -22.53
N THR A 806 -47.80 -36.55 -22.94
CA THR A 806 -46.95 -37.33 -22.03
C THR A 806 -45.50 -36.96 -22.25
N LEU A 807 -44.77 -36.60 -21.19
CA LEU A 807 -43.36 -36.23 -21.25
C LEU A 807 -42.50 -37.30 -20.57
N TYR A 808 -41.52 -37.83 -21.28
CA TYR A 808 -40.50 -38.72 -20.75
C TYR A 808 -39.14 -38.03 -20.75
N HIS A 809 -38.45 -38.09 -19.62
CA HIS A 809 -37.08 -37.61 -19.49
C HIS A 809 -36.20 -38.63 -18.77
N THR A 810 -34.89 -38.51 -18.94
CA THR A 810 -33.92 -39.29 -18.17
C THR A 810 -33.50 -38.53 -16.92
N ALA A 811 -32.98 -39.25 -15.92
CA ALA A 811 -32.36 -38.65 -14.75
C ALA A 811 -31.05 -39.36 -14.41
N LEU A 812 -29.99 -38.59 -14.12
CA LEU A 812 -28.63 -39.10 -13.93
C LEU A 812 -28.41 -39.80 -12.58
N ALA A 813 -29.27 -39.53 -11.59
CA ALA A 813 -29.10 -40.00 -10.22
C ALA A 813 -30.24 -40.97 -9.82
N PRO A 814 -30.11 -42.28 -10.04
CA PRO A 814 -31.13 -43.28 -9.68
C PRO A 814 -31.10 -43.60 -8.17
N MET A 815 -31.26 -42.57 -7.35
CA MET A 815 -31.03 -42.59 -5.90
C MET A 815 -31.92 -43.57 -5.12
N GLY A 816 -33.11 -43.90 -5.66
CA GLY A 816 -34.01 -44.91 -5.10
C GLY A 816 -33.57 -46.35 -5.37
N ARG A 817 -32.54 -46.55 -6.21
CA ARG A 817 -32.02 -47.86 -6.63
C ARG A 817 -30.58 -48.11 -6.17
N GLY A 818 -29.87 -47.06 -5.77
CA GLY A 818 -28.50 -47.15 -5.25
C GLY A 818 -28.42 -47.68 -3.82
N ARG A 819 -27.20 -47.76 -3.29
CA ARG A 819 -26.92 -48.20 -1.92
C ARG A 819 -26.37 -47.01 -1.13
N ALA A 820 -27.27 -46.30 -0.46
CA ALA A 820 -26.96 -45.08 0.28
C ALA A 820 -26.88 -45.37 1.79
N ASP A 821 -25.98 -46.28 2.19
CA ASP A 821 -25.86 -46.79 3.56
C ASP A 821 -25.62 -45.63 4.56
N GLY A 822 -26.69 -45.10 5.17
CA GLY A 822 -26.62 -43.99 6.13
C GLY A 822 -26.36 -42.60 5.54
N PHE A 823 -26.07 -42.47 4.24
CA PHE A 823 -25.70 -41.21 3.59
C PHE A 823 -26.70 -40.07 3.85
N TYR A 824 -27.99 -40.26 3.57
CA TYR A 824 -28.98 -39.18 3.69
C TYR A 824 -29.12 -38.62 5.13
N PRO A 825 -29.31 -39.44 6.18
CA PRO A 825 -29.39 -38.93 7.55
C PRO A 825 -28.04 -38.41 8.08
N GLU A 826 -26.89 -38.91 7.60
CA GLU A 826 -25.59 -38.35 7.94
C GLU A 826 -25.38 -36.97 7.31
N ALA A 827 -25.63 -36.84 6.01
CA ALA A 827 -25.55 -35.58 5.29
C ALA A 827 -26.43 -34.50 5.94
N HIS A 828 -27.67 -34.84 6.30
CA HIS A 828 -28.57 -33.91 6.99
C HIS A 828 -28.01 -33.44 8.35
N ARG A 829 -27.46 -34.36 9.16
CA ARG A 829 -26.82 -34.01 10.45
C ARG A 829 -25.57 -33.15 10.27
N THR A 830 -24.71 -33.48 9.30
CA THR A 830 -23.50 -32.70 9.00
C THR A 830 -23.85 -31.28 8.58
N LEU A 831 -24.90 -31.11 7.75
CA LEU A 831 -25.37 -29.80 7.32
C LEU A 831 -26.04 -29.01 8.45
N GLU A 832 -26.77 -29.68 9.35
CA GLU A 832 -27.34 -29.04 10.54
C GLU A 832 -26.24 -28.47 11.46
N GLY A 833 -25.12 -29.19 11.58
CA GLY A 833 -23.94 -28.73 12.34
C GLY A 833 -23.28 -27.46 11.80
N LEU A 834 -23.60 -27.02 10.58
CA LEU A 834 -23.12 -25.76 10.03
C LEU A 834 -23.94 -24.55 10.48
N LEU A 835 -25.14 -24.74 11.01
CA LEU A 835 -26.00 -23.65 11.47
C LEU A 835 -25.44 -22.99 12.74
N PRO A 836 -25.78 -21.72 13.03
CA PRO A 836 -25.45 -21.09 14.30
C PRO A 836 -26.01 -21.88 15.50
N GLU A 837 -25.43 -21.71 16.69
CA GLU A 837 -25.91 -22.37 17.91
C GLU A 837 -27.44 -22.22 18.08
N GLY A 838 -28.13 -23.35 18.21
CA GLY A 838 -29.59 -23.42 18.34
C GLY A 838 -30.37 -23.41 17.03
N GLY A 839 -29.71 -23.29 15.87
CA GLY A 839 -30.33 -23.48 14.57
C GLY A 839 -30.63 -24.95 14.30
N THR A 840 -31.80 -25.24 13.72
CA THR A 840 -32.20 -26.59 13.31
C THR A 840 -32.65 -26.59 11.85
N LEU A 841 -32.42 -27.71 11.17
CA LEU A 841 -32.90 -27.90 9.81
C LEU A 841 -34.34 -28.42 9.79
N PRO A 842 -35.09 -28.18 8.70
CA PRO A 842 -36.35 -28.88 8.50
C PRO A 842 -36.14 -30.39 8.53
N ARG A 843 -37.16 -31.12 9.01
CA ARG A 843 -37.08 -32.56 9.23
C ARG A 843 -36.94 -33.32 7.92
N LEU A 844 -35.87 -34.10 7.79
CA LEU A 844 -35.69 -35.05 6.70
C LEU A 844 -36.74 -36.20 6.79
N PRO A 845 -37.45 -36.52 5.69
CA PRO A 845 -38.35 -37.67 5.65
C PRO A 845 -37.60 -38.98 5.91
N ALA A 846 -38.15 -39.84 6.79
CA ALA A 846 -37.54 -41.12 7.13
C ALA A 846 -37.60 -42.13 5.97
N SER A 847 -38.66 -42.07 5.15
CA SER A 847 -38.80 -42.85 3.93
C SER A 847 -38.53 -41.96 2.72
N LYS A 848 -37.86 -42.52 1.71
CA LYS A 848 -37.56 -41.84 0.43
C LYS A 848 -36.91 -40.46 0.61
N ALA A 849 -35.95 -40.35 1.53
CA ALA A 849 -35.19 -39.11 1.76
C ALA A 849 -34.58 -38.53 0.47
N TYR A 850 -34.24 -39.39 -0.50
CA TYR A 850 -33.77 -38.99 -1.83
C TYR A 850 -34.76 -38.17 -2.67
N GLN A 851 -36.06 -38.14 -2.31
CA GLN A 851 -37.08 -37.31 -2.96
C GLN A 851 -37.21 -35.93 -2.31
N ASP A 852 -36.57 -35.69 -1.16
CA ASP A 852 -36.53 -34.37 -0.54
C ASP A 852 -35.78 -33.37 -1.43
N GLY A 853 -36.22 -32.11 -1.42
CA GLY A 853 -35.62 -31.04 -2.24
C GLY A 853 -34.11 -30.85 -2.04
N LEU A 854 -33.54 -31.29 -0.91
CA LEU A 854 -32.10 -31.31 -0.66
C LEU A 854 -31.33 -32.24 -1.60
N PHE A 855 -31.93 -33.37 -1.99
CA PHE A 855 -31.27 -34.42 -2.77
C PHE A 855 -31.90 -34.65 -4.15
N ALA A 856 -33.15 -34.25 -4.36
CA ALA A 856 -33.97 -34.63 -5.52
C ALA A 856 -33.33 -34.28 -6.89
N SER A 857 -32.49 -33.24 -6.96
CA SER A 857 -31.77 -32.87 -8.20
C SER A 857 -30.64 -33.85 -8.57
N GLY A 858 -30.19 -34.67 -7.62
CA GLY A 858 -29.07 -35.59 -7.77
C GLY A 858 -27.67 -34.95 -7.73
N GLN A 859 -27.56 -33.62 -7.80
CA GLN A 859 -26.29 -32.90 -7.94
C GLN A 859 -25.34 -33.17 -6.75
N SER A 860 -25.84 -33.04 -5.51
CA SER A 860 -25.07 -33.31 -4.29
C SER A 860 -24.63 -34.77 -4.18
N VAL A 861 -25.42 -35.71 -4.72
CA VAL A 861 -25.12 -37.15 -4.64
C VAL A 861 -24.07 -37.55 -5.68
N ILE A 862 -24.19 -37.05 -6.90
CA ILE A 862 -23.25 -37.33 -7.98
C ILE A 862 -21.88 -36.74 -7.64
N SER A 863 -21.83 -35.49 -7.18
CA SER A 863 -20.58 -34.83 -6.77
C SER A 863 -19.91 -35.48 -5.56
N TYR A 864 -20.69 -35.95 -4.57
CA TYR A 864 -20.17 -36.79 -3.47
C TYR A 864 -19.49 -38.05 -4.03
N SER A 865 -20.15 -38.74 -4.97
CA SER A 865 -19.63 -39.97 -5.58
C SER A 865 -18.40 -39.73 -6.47
N ALA A 866 -18.35 -38.58 -7.17
CA ALA A 866 -17.21 -38.15 -7.98
C ALA A 866 -15.98 -37.85 -7.12
N THR A 867 -16.21 -37.13 -6.02
CA THR A 867 -15.16 -36.85 -5.04
C THR A 867 -14.64 -38.14 -4.41
N ALA A 868 -15.54 -39.09 -4.12
CA ALA A 868 -15.17 -40.40 -3.60
C ALA A 868 -14.29 -41.19 -4.57
N ALA A 869 -14.65 -41.22 -5.86
CA ALA A 869 -13.89 -41.94 -6.88
C ALA A 869 -12.48 -41.35 -7.08
N LEU A 870 -12.36 -40.02 -7.13
CA LEU A 870 -11.05 -39.37 -7.27
C LEU A 870 -10.20 -39.55 -6.01
N TYR A 871 -10.80 -39.43 -4.82
CA TYR A 871 -10.09 -39.64 -3.56
C TYR A 871 -9.63 -41.09 -3.42
N ASP A 872 -10.46 -42.09 -3.70
CA ASP A 872 -10.09 -43.53 -3.63
C ASP A 872 -8.88 -43.86 -4.52
N ALA A 873 -8.78 -43.22 -5.70
CA ALA A 873 -7.62 -43.36 -6.58
C ALA A 873 -6.38 -42.63 -6.04
N ALA A 874 -6.57 -41.46 -5.42
CA ALA A 874 -5.51 -40.62 -4.89
C ALA A 874 -4.94 -41.10 -3.54
N SER A 875 -5.76 -41.81 -2.75
CA SER A 875 -5.39 -42.41 -1.47
C SER A 875 -5.27 -43.94 -1.55
N HIS A 876 -5.11 -44.50 -2.76
CA HIS A 876 -5.08 -45.94 -2.96
C HIS A 876 -4.05 -46.60 -2.04
N GLY A 877 -4.48 -47.65 -1.33
CA GLY A 877 -3.65 -48.33 -0.32
C GLY A 877 -3.45 -47.54 0.98
N ASP A 878 -4.28 -46.52 1.25
CA ASP A 878 -4.15 -45.55 2.35
C ASP A 878 -2.81 -44.79 2.32
N THR A 879 -2.34 -44.49 1.10
CA THR A 879 -1.10 -43.73 0.85
C THR A 879 -1.34 -42.61 -0.14
N MET A 880 -0.63 -41.49 0.02
CA MET A 880 -0.74 -40.35 -0.89
C MET A 880 -0.14 -40.69 -2.25
N ASN A 881 -0.94 -40.61 -3.30
CA ASN A 881 -0.51 -40.80 -4.69
C ASN A 881 -0.39 -39.45 -5.41
N SER A 882 0.57 -39.34 -6.32
CA SER A 882 0.72 -38.20 -7.24
C SER A 882 -0.46 -38.11 -8.22
N ALA A 883 -0.57 -37.01 -8.96
CA ALA A 883 -1.60 -36.86 -10.01
C ALA A 883 -1.53 -37.97 -11.08
N ALA A 884 -0.31 -38.37 -11.49
CA ALA A 884 -0.11 -39.41 -12.49
C ALA A 884 -0.51 -40.81 -11.97
N GLU A 885 -0.16 -41.13 -10.71
CA GLU A 885 -0.58 -42.37 -10.05
C GLU A 885 -2.09 -42.38 -9.82
N THR A 886 -2.67 -41.25 -9.37
CA THR A 886 -4.12 -41.08 -9.24
C THR A 886 -4.82 -41.36 -10.55
N TRP A 887 -4.34 -40.81 -11.67
CA TRP A 887 -4.90 -41.09 -12.98
C TRP A 887 -4.83 -42.59 -13.33
N ALA A 888 -3.69 -43.24 -13.12
CA ALA A 888 -3.58 -44.68 -13.35
C ALA A 888 -4.53 -45.50 -12.45
N ASN A 889 -4.63 -45.13 -11.17
CA ASN A 889 -5.46 -45.80 -10.17
C ASN A 889 -6.96 -45.60 -10.40
N LEU A 890 -7.39 -44.54 -11.08
CA LEU A 890 -8.80 -44.35 -11.42
C LEU A 890 -9.38 -45.55 -12.17
N TYR A 891 -8.62 -46.16 -13.09
CA TYR A 891 -9.04 -47.38 -13.79
C TYR A 891 -9.20 -48.63 -12.89
N ALA A 892 -8.80 -48.55 -11.62
CA ALA A 892 -9.01 -49.60 -10.62
C ALA A 892 -10.18 -49.32 -9.66
N VAL A 893 -10.74 -48.10 -9.66
CA VAL A 893 -11.80 -47.68 -8.76
C VAL A 893 -13.04 -48.57 -8.89
N ASN A 894 -13.57 -49.00 -7.74
CA ASN A 894 -14.76 -49.84 -7.64
C ASN A 894 -15.49 -49.67 -6.30
N LEU A 895 -16.28 -48.60 -6.19
CA LEU A 895 -17.02 -48.20 -5.00
C LEU A 895 -18.43 -48.77 -5.03
N LYS A 896 -18.72 -49.80 -4.23
CA LYS A 896 -19.97 -50.59 -4.30
C LYS A 896 -21.18 -50.01 -3.56
N SER A 897 -20.97 -49.11 -2.59
CA SER A 897 -22.01 -48.56 -1.71
C SER A 897 -22.15 -47.05 -1.88
N MET A 898 -22.25 -46.57 -3.13
CA MET A 898 -22.53 -45.16 -3.41
C MET A 898 -24.04 -44.93 -3.58
N PRO A 899 -24.55 -43.71 -3.32
CA PRO A 899 -25.99 -43.46 -3.37
C PRO A 899 -26.59 -43.60 -4.78
N THR A 900 -25.78 -43.57 -5.85
CA THR A 900 -26.19 -43.86 -7.23
C THR A 900 -26.01 -45.34 -7.65
N GLY A 901 -25.36 -46.17 -6.84
CA GLY A 901 -25.04 -47.57 -7.16
C GLY A 901 -23.56 -47.90 -6.96
N THR A 902 -23.03 -48.78 -7.82
CA THR A 902 -21.59 -49.07 -7.87
C THR A 902 -20.91 -48.10 -8.84
N VAL A 903 -20.06 -47.21 -8.33
CA VAL A 903 -19.21 -46.33 -9.14
C VAL A 903 -17.91 -47.08 -9.42
N THR A 904 -17.68 -47.46 -10.67
CA THR A 904 -16.47 -48.16 -11.07
C THR A 904 -16.00 -47.72 -12.45
N PHE A 905 -14.69 -47.57 -12.58
CA PHE A 905 -14.02 -47.40 -13.86
C PHE A 905 -13.20 -48.64 -14.24
N ARG A 906 -13.37 -49.72 -13.47
CA ARG A 906 -12.71 -50.99 -13.73
C ARG A 906 -13.20 -51.58 -15.04
N GLY A 907 -12.25 -51.86 -15.92
CA GLY A 907 -12.54 -52.38 -17.26
C GLY A 907 -12.86 -51.30 -18.29
N PHE A 908 -12.80 -50.02 -17.91
CA PHE A 908 -12.80 -48.94 -18.90
C PHE A 908 -11.49 -48.97 -19.68
N ILE A 909 -11.60 -48.80 -21.00
CA ILE A 909 -10.48 -48.75 -21.91
C ILE A 909 -10.28 -47.27 -22.31
N PRO A 910 -9.06 -46.72 -22.20
CA PRO A 910 -8.78 -45.36 -22.67
C PRO A 910 -9.26 -45.13 -24.10
N TYR A 911 -9.88 -43.97 -24.37
CA TYR A 911 -10.41 -43.59 -25.70
C TYR A 911 -11.60 -44.42 -26.20
N GLU A 912 -12.25 -45.19 -25.33
CA GLU A 912 -13.50 -45.89 -25.63
C GLU A 912 -14.70 -45.30 -24.89
N ALA A 913 -15.90 -45.70 -25.31
CA ALA A 913 -17.13 -45.30 -24.65
C ALA A 913 -17.21 -45.89 -23.24
N GLN A 914 -17.46 -45.04 -22.25
CA GLN A 914 -17.74 -45.45 -20.88
C GLN A 914 -19.21 -45.87 -20.76
N ALA A 915 -19.46 -47.03 -20.15
CA ALA A 915 -20.80 -47.57 -19.97
C ALA A 915 -20.94 -48.15 -18.57
N GLY A 916 -22.17 -48.34 -18.12
CA GLY A 916 -22.45 -48.85 -16.76
C GLY A 916 -22.98 -47.80 -15.81
N HIS A 917 -23.22 -46.58 -16.26
CA HIS A 917 -23.72 -45.49 -15.42
C HIS A 917 -25.17 -45.72 -14.96
N GLY A 918 -25.49 -45.18 -13.80
CA GLY A 918 -26.86 -45.21 -13.28
C GLY A 918 -27.75 -44.21 -14.01
N LEU A 919 -29.00 -44.58 -14.27
CA LEU A 919 -30.01 -43.66 -14.80
C LEU A 919 -31.42 -44.15 -14.49
N ASP A 920 -32.35 -43.21 -14.40
CA ASP A 920 -33.80 -43.45 -14.40
C ASP A 920 -34.44 -42.88 -15.66
N VAL A 921 -35.53 -43.50 -16.12
CA VAL A 921 -36.46 -42.94 -17.10
C VAL A 921 -37.73 -42.57 -16.35
N VAL A 922 -38.10 -41.29 -16.44
CA VAL A 922 -39.18 -40.68 -15.69
C VAL A 922 -40.29 -40.28 -16.65
N GLU A 923 -41.52 -40.60 -16.28
CA GLU A 923 -42.74 -40.22 -16.95
C GLU A 923 -43.40 -39.07 -16.19
N ILE A 924 -43.81 -38.05 -16.93
CA ILE A 924 -44.58 -36.90 -16.46
C ILE A 924 -45.90 -36.88 -17.22
N THR A 925 -47.01 -36.93 -16.49
CA THR A 925 -48.38 -36.88 -17.01
C THR A 925 -49.20 -35.82 -16.28
N TYR A 926 -50.32 -35.39 -16.87
CA TYR A 926 -51.23 -34.42 -16.26
C TYR A 926 -52.69 -34.91 -16.16
N PRO A 927 -52.96 -36.09 -15.58
CA PRO A 927 -54.33 -36.51 -15.33
C PRO A 927 -54.98 -35.59 -14.28
N ASP A 928 -56.28 -35.32 -14.44
CA ASP A 928 -57.13 -34.66 -13.45
C ASP A 928 -56.67 -33.26 -12.99
N GLY A 929 -55.95 -32.54 -13.85
CA GLY A 929 -55.51 -31.17 -13.56
C GLY A 929 -54.33 -31.07 -12.59
N ARG A 930 -53.53 -32.14 -12.44
CA ARG A 930 -52.31 -32.15 -11.60
C ARG A 930 -51.17 -32.88 -12.27
N ILE A 931 -49.93 -32.50 -11.94
CA ILE A 931 -48.73 -33.15 -12.48
C ILE A 931 -48.44 -34.41 -11.68
N HIS A 932 -48.28 -35.52 -12.39
CA HIS A 932 -47.85 -36.80 -11.85
C HIS A 932 -46.46 -37.15 -12.41
N SER A 933 -45.51 -37.40 -11.51
CA SER A 933 -44.17 -37.88 -11.87
C SER A 933 -43.96 -39.31 -11.39
N ARG A 934 -43.52 -40.18 -12.29
CA ARG A 934 -43.31 -41.60 -12.01
C ARG A 934 -42.05 -42.11 -12.70
N VAL A 935 -41.15 -42.74 -11.94
CA VAL A 935 -40.04 -43.51 -12.52
C VAL A 935 -40.61 -44.79 -13.13
N ILE A 936 -40.54 -44.93 -14.46
CA ILE A 936 -41.07 -46.10 -15.18
C ILE A 936 -40.06 -47.24 -15.23
N CYS A 937 -38.78 -46.92 -15.39
CA CYS A 937 -37.68 -47.87 -15.31
C CYS A 937 -36.36 -47.17 -15.04
N GLY A 938 -35.32 -47.94 -14.78
CA GLY A 938 -34.01 -47.42 -14.46
C GLY A 938 -33.12 -48.47 -13.82
N ARG A 939 -31.84 -48.15 -13.70
CA ARG A 939 -30.83 -49.05 -13.12
C ARG A 939 -29.87 -48.24 -12.25
N PRO A 940 -29.37 -48.82 -11.14
CA PRO A 940 -28.27 -48.22 -10.42
C PRO A 940 -26.97 -48.32 -11.24
N ALA A 941 -25.99 -47.49 -10.92
CA ALA A 941 -24.65 -47.59 -11.49
C ALA A 941 -24.05 -49.00 -11.24
N GLY A 942 -23.32 -49.52 -12.21
CA GLY A 942 -22.70 -50.85 -12.19
C GLY A 942 -23.64 -52.03 -12.42
N ALA A 943 -24.93 -51.80 -12.69
CA ALA A 943 -25.89 -52.85 -13.05
C ALA A 943 -26.00 -53.08 -14.56
N ASP A 944 -26.54 -54.24 -14.93
CA ASP A 944 -26.79 -54.67 -16.32
C ASP A 944 -27.69 -53.69 -17.10
N LYS A 945 -27.62 -53.78 -18.43
CA LYS A 945 -28.44 -52.95 -19.34
C LYS A 945 -29.94 -53.20 -19.13
N LEU A 946 -30.73 -52.14 -19.30
CA LEU A 946 -32.18 -52.22 -19.24
C LEU A 946 -32.75 -53.07 -20.38
N THR A 947 -33.82 -53.81 -20.10
CA THR A 947 -34.54 -54.66 -21.06
C THR A 947 -35.95 -54.11 -21.32
N PRO A 948 -36.58 -54.45 -22.47
CA PRO A 948 -37.93 -53.99 -22.77
C PRO A 948 -38.96 -54.36 -21.70
N ALA A 949 -38.88 -55.58 -21.15
CA ALA A 949 -39.76 -56.04 -20.08
C ALA A 949 -39.64 -55.21 -18.78
N GLY A 950 -38.49 -54.57 -18.56
CA GLY A 950 -38.23 -53.72 -17.41
C GLY A 950 -38.71 -52.27 -17.57
N CYS A 951 -39.20 -51.87 -18.75
CA CYS A 951 -39.67 -50.50 -19.03
C CYS A 951 -41.08 -50.48 -19.64
N PRO A 952 -42.12 -51.00 -18.96
CA PRO A 952 -43.47 -51.05 -19.52
C PRO A 952 -44.07 -49.65 -19.66
N VAL A 953 -44.64 -49.35 -20.82
CA VAL A 953 -45.49 -48.16 -21.06
C VAL A 953 -46.95 -48.52 -20.76
N GLY A 954 -47.61 -47.69 -19.96
CA GLY A 954 -49.04 -47.81 -19.63
C GLY A 954 -49.96 -47.46 -20.79
#